data_AF-A0A0G1T8L8-F1
#
_entry.id   AF-A0A0G1T8L8-F1
#
_cell.length_a   1.000
_cell.length_b   1.000
_cell.length_c   1.000
_cell.angle_alpha   90.00
_cell.angle_beta   90.00
_cell.angle_gamma   90.00
#
_symmetry.space_group_name_H-M   'P 1'
#
loop_
_entity.id
_entity.type
_entity.pdbx_description
1 polymer ?
#
loop_
_entity_poly.entity_id
_entity_poly.type
_entity_poly.pdbx_seq_one_letter_code
_entity_poly.pdbx_strand_id
1 'polypeptide(L)'
;MANQELLSYIHQALSSGITREKIKEELLRTGWPASDVDGGFAETDGVPTPPPRIPQVSPPETKKDSFPSPSAVINPLQTPTERTGFSMKTVIIAITTAACFLLIGGAGYAYMMKIGPFARPPYSEKNLVSGVLGAMSQIDTSSYLLSVSLAVGKRDADAKPFVLKNSDNAAFRKQYQNDAKRAQDISSLLSELQYQKNSGSQTYNPYSPIKGGKTSDSNNTYPDSLQKIKKTADTYYYGGNFSTADPATGKPYIYALTDHGQGFALTATFETRETISLIKKSYRFSATTTIIDGQKVTFTNGSDTYLYFPSEPPKPFLVELSDSLSFLPAEATMKASASAQADWKKADSADWKFNAAASGDFGDLTYKADVDVLKKDGVYYFKVNNMPSFILTFFGNVKGQWLMVDPSKASSTNQDPYGDSFSILETSLPEYEKSYKDNRKELTALIKKAVTIADEENLFTLKAAPKSERIEGRLLYRYDLQIRKAAIVPFYKRLLKEADAMNLKKDFPMITDEGYLEYLRGSEFGELFDYYEKNTSLTLWADAKGFPATLTYSIRVTPADTATQLKDKQVDILFTLALSDINAPVKIEKPQNAKPLQSLMNEGSLGSARLKSRDARRVADIKQLQLATELYFDAHAGYPSKLSDLAQSYIPSLPTDPLDKSSYHYTTYTSNKIRYAYHLGASLEDPSSTALASDADCNSISGAECKQKASGSWVSSGSFNGADDNGCGGEKDRYCYDATP
;
A
#
# COMPACT_ATOMS: atom_id res chain seq x y z
N MET A 1 43.86 -5.50 -0.47
CA MET A 1 42.49 -5.17 -0.02
C MET A 1 41.70 -6.46 -0.10
N ALA A 2 41.26 -7.01 1.03
CA ALA A 2 40.52 -8.28 1.03
C ALA A 2 39.17 -8.11 0.34
N ASN A 3 38.75 -9.13 -0.40
CA ASN A 3 37.45 -9.15 -1.08
C ASN A 3 36.31 -8.98 -0.05
N GLN A 4 35.37 -8.04 -0.28
CA GLN A 4 34.27 -7.79 0.66
C GLN A 4 33.33 -9.00 0.84
N GLU A 5 33.19 -9.84 -0.19
CA GLU A 5 32.45 -11.11 -0.08
C GLU A 5 33.15 -12.09 0.87
N LEU A 6 34.48 -12.12 0.85
CA LEU A 6 35.29 -12.95 1.75
C LEU A 6 35.18 -12.46 3.20
N LEU A 7 35.28 -11.14 3.43
CA LEU A 7 35.17 -10.55 4.77
C LEU A 7 33.76 -10.74 5.37
N SER A 8 32.71 -10.51 4.57
CA SER A 8 31.33 -10.73 5.01
C SER A 8 31.06 -12.20 5.35
N TYR A 9 31.57 -13.15 4.54
CA TYR A 9 31.49 -14.58 4.83
C TYR A 9 32.22 -14.94 6.13
N ILE A 10 33.45 -14.46 6.33
CA ILE A 10 34.23 -14.71 7.56
C ILE A 10 33.49 -14.18 8.79
N HIS A 11 32.96 -12.94 8.73
CA HIS A 11 32.18 -12.35 9.84
C HIS A 11 30.89 -13.13 10.14
N GLN A 12 30.16 -13.55 9.10
CA GLN A 12 28.93 -14.32 9.26
C GLN A 12 29.21 -15.72 9.84
N ALA A 13 30.27 -16.38 9.40
CA ALA A 13 30.65 -17.70 9.89
C ALA A 13 31.13 -17.65 11.35
N LEU A 14 31.92 -16.63 11.73
CA LEU A 14 32.35 -16.43 13.10
C LEU A 14 31.18 -16.08 14.04
N SER A 15 30.26 -15.21 13.61
CA SER A 15 29.05 -14.87 14.39
C SER A 15 28.07 -16.04 14.55
N SER A 16 28.16 -17.03 13.66
CA SER A 16 27.41 -18.29 13.75
C SER A 16 28.14 -19.38 14.57
N GLY A 17 29.27 -19.06 15.20
CA GLY A 17 30.02 -19.94 16.10
C GLY A 17 30.93 -20.97 15.40
N ILE A 18 31.20 -20.81 14.10
CA ILE A 18 32.13 -21.69 13.37
C ILE A 18 33.57 -21.29 13.71
N THR A 19 34.43 -22.27 14.01
CA THR A 19 35.82 -22.00 14.37
C THR A 19 36.64 -21.53 13.17
N ARG A 20 37.62 -20.67 13.43
CA ARG A 20 38.50 -20.09 12.40
C ARG A 20 39.19 -21.15 11.54
N GLU A 21 39.62 -22.25 12.16
CA GLU A 21 40.30 -23.36 11.49
C GLU A 21 39.37 -24.01 10.44
N LYS A 22 38.10 -24.22 10.78
CA LYS A 22 37.10 -24.78 9.85
C LYS A 22 36.77 -23.83 8.71
N ILE A 23 36.66 -22.54 8.99
CA ILE A 23 36.40 -21.53 7.97
C ILE A 23 37.58 -21.46 6.99
N LYS A 24 38.82 -21.48 7.51
CA LYS A 24 40.03 -21.48 6.70
C LYS A 24 40.15 -22.74 5.83
N GLU A 25 39.87 -23.91 6.40
CA GLU A 25 39.88 -25.18 5.67
C GLU A 25 38.85 -25.18 4.52
N GLU A 26 37.63 -24.70 4.76
CA GLU A 26 36.58 -24.64 3.75
C GLU A 26 36.87 -23.63 2.62
N LEU A 27 37.42 -22.46 2.96
CA LEU A 27 37.80 -21.44 1.98
C LEU A 27 38.95 -21.93 1.09
N LEU A 28 39.95 -22.60 1.66
CA LEU A 28 41.04 -23.21 0.88
C LEU A 28 40.53 -24.36 0.01
N ARG A 29 39.60 -25.18 0.53
CA ARG A 29 38.98 -26.28 -0.22
C ARG A 29 38.16 -25.79 -1.41
N THR A 30 37.55 -24.62 -1.30
CA THR A 30 36.76 -23.98 -2.38
C THR A 30 37.60 -23.18 -3.37
N GLY A 31 38.93 -23.20 -3.21
CA GLY A 31 39.88 -22.64 -4.17
C GLY A 31 40.28 -21.19 -3.92
N TRP A 32 39.97 -20.62 -2.74
CA TRP A 32 40.45 -19.29 -2.39
C TRP A 32 41.96 -19.29 -2.17
N PRO A 33 42.70 -18.26 -2.65
CA PRO A 33 44.12 -18.12 -2.38
C PRO A 33 44.41 -17.98 -0.89
N ALA A 34 45.41 -18.72 -0.40
CA ALA A 34 45.77 -18.69 1.02
C ALA A 34 46.12 -17.29 1.54
N SER A 35 46.72 -16.45 0.68
CA SER A 35 47.03 -15.05 0.98
C SER A 35 45.79 -14.20 1.27
N ASP A 36 44.69 -14.46 0.57
CA ASP A 36 43.45 -13.68 0.69
C ASP A 36 42.66 -14.12 1.93
N VAL A 37 42.66 -15.43 2.20
CA VAL A 37 42.07 -16.00 3.42
C VAL A 37 42.81 -15.50 4.66
N ASP A 38 44.15 -15.50 4.64
CA ASP A 38 44.96 -15.01 5.76
C ASP A 38 44.84 -13.50 5.95
N GLY A 39 44.77 -12.74 4.85
CA GLY A 39 44.48 -11.30 4.88
C GLY A 39 43.11 -10.99 5.48
N GLY A 40 42.07 -11.72 5.10
CA GLY A 40 40.72 -11.55 5.63
C GLY A 40 40.62 -11.83 7.13
N PHE A 41 41.38 -12.79 7.65
CA PHE A 41 41.42 -13.02 9.09
C PHE A 41 42.29 -12.02 9.86
N ALA A 42 43.38 -11.51 9.28
CA ALA A 42 44.19 -10.46 9.90
C ALA A 42 43.42 -9.13 10.06
N GLU A 43 42.48 -8.87 9.16
CA GLU A 43 41.62 -7.68 9.17
C GLU A 43 40.44 -7.81 10.17
N THR A 44 40.10 -9.03 10.59
CA THR A 44 39.05 -9.30 11.59
C THR A 44 39.55 -9.33 13.05
N ASP A 45 40.85 -9.57 13.28
CA ASP A 45 41.49 -9.66 14.61
C ASP A 45 42.40 -8.46 14.93
N GLY A 46 41.91 -7.22 14.94
CA GLY A 46 42.73 -6.10 15.43
C GLY A 46 43.15 -6.31 16.91
N VAL A 47 44.45 -6.36 17.23
CA VAL A 47 45.00 -6.54 18.60
C VAL A 47 45.80 -5.29 19.04
N PRO A 48 45.93 -4.88 20.33
CA PRO A 48 45.02 -4.80 21.50
C PRO A 48 45.00 -3.41 22.23
N THR A 49 44.13 -3.25 23.26
CA THR A 49 43.75 -2.04 24.05
C THR A 49 44.58 -1.74 25.33
N PRO A 50 44.38 -0.59 26.05
CA PRO A 50 43.50 -0.53 27.24
C PRO A 50 42.67 0.80 27.40
N PRO A 51 41.74 0.92 28.38
CA PRO A 51 40.38 1.46 28.16
C PRO A 51 40.14 2.90 28.64
N PRO A 52 39.03 3.55 28.21
CA PRO A 52 38.32 4.55 29.00
C PRO A 52 37.07 3.96 29.67
N ARG A 53 36.97 4.26 30.97
CA ARG A 53 35.93 3.94 31.94
C ARG A 53 34.52 4.31 31.46
N ILE A 54 33.58 3.37 31.56
CA ILE A 54 32.14 3.60 31.39
C ILE A 54 31.63 4.46 32.58
N PRO A 55 31.01 5.63 32.36
CA PRO A 55 30.17 6.24 33.39
C PRO A 55 28.87 5.42 33.51
N GLN A 56 28.61 4.89 34.69
CA GLN A 56 27.30 4.36 35.05
C GLN A 56 26.24 5.46 34.86
N VAL A 57 25.20 5.18 34.07
CA VAL A 57 24.00 5.99 34.03
C VAL A 57 23.14 5.59 35.23
N SER A 58 23.16 6.45 36.26
CA SER A 58 22.20 6.44 37.37
C SER A 58 20.81 6.84 36.88
N PRO A 59 19.72 6.45 37.57
CA PRO A 59 18.36 6.89 37.26
C PRO A 59 18.27 8.43 37.33
N PRO A 60 17.35 9.07 36.59
CA PRO A 60 17.25 10.52 36.57
C PRO A 60 16.88 11.04 37.97
N GLU A 61 17.83 11.74 38.61
CA GLU A 61 17.57 12.59 39.75
C GLU A 61 16.68 13.75 39.31
N THR A 62 15.54 13.89 39.99
CA THR A 62 14.67 15.05 39.98
C THR A 62 15.46 16.31 40.34
N LYS A 63 15.74 17.17 39.34
CA LYS A 63 15.94 18.59 39.63
C LYS A 63 14.60 19.18 40.05
N LYS A 64 14.48 19.50 41.35
CA LYS A 64 13.60 20.55 41.83
C LYS A 64 14.13 21.88 41.27
N ASP A 65 13.64 22.29 40.12
CA ASP A 65 13.66 23.70 39.77
C ASP A 65 12.45 24.35 40.46
N SER A 66 12.78 25.07 41.53
CA SER A 66 11.93 26.01 42.23
C SER A 66 11.34 27.04 41.27
N PHE A 67 10.03 27.26 41.41
CA PHE A 67 9.27 28.37 40.85
C PHE A 67 10.03 29.71 40.88
N PRO A 68 10.03 30.51 39.80
CA PRO A 68 10.18 31.94 39.91
C PRO A 68 8.85 32.56 40.34
N SER A 69 8.81 33.13 41.55
CA SER A 69 7.78 34.09 41.93
C SER A 69 7.85 35.34 41.03
N PRO A 70 6.71 35.93 40.64
CA PRO A 70 6.72 37.20 39.93
C PRO A 70 7.01 38.34 40.93
N SER A 71 8.20 38.94 40.82
CA SER A 71 8.51 40.20 41.50
C SER A 71 8.28 41.36 40.55
N ALA A 72 7.11 42.00 40.68
CA ALA A 72 6.83 43.29 40.09
C ALA A 72 7.57 44.37 40.89
N VAL A 73 8.42 45.14 40.21
CA VAL A 73 9.04 46.36 40.74
C VAL A 73 8.00 47.48 40.69
N ILE A 74 7.62 48.01 41.86
CA ILE A 74 6.85 49.26 41.98
C ILE A 74 7.67 50.19 42.87
N ASN A 75 7.97 51.39 42.34
CA ASN A 75 8.68 52.47 43.03
C ASN A 75 7.88 53.00 44.24
N PRO A 76 8.55 53.45 45.32
CA PRO A 76 7.90 54.16 46.41
C PRO A 76 7.69 55.64 46.05
N LEU A 77 6.45 56.12 46.19
CA LEU A 77 6.12 57.54 46.29
C LEU A 77 5.44 57.78 47.64
N GLN A 78 5.83 58.88 48.28
CA GLN A 78 5.50 59.30 49.64
C GLN A 78 4.03 59.75 49.79
N THR A 79 3.43 59.31 50.91
CA THR A 79 2.37 59.90 51.80
C THR A 79 1.20 60.70 51.23
N PRO A 80 -0.03 60.45 51.71
CA PRO A 80 -0.49 61.19 52.90
C PRO A 80 -1.12 60.33 54.01
N THR A 81 -0.88 60.81 55.23
CA THR A 81 -1.62 60.65 56.48
C THR A 81 -3.15 60.76 56.31
N GLU A 82 -3.93 59.78 56.78
CA GLU A 82 -4.86 59.86 57.93
C GLU A 82 -5.87 58.68 57.95
N ARG A 83 -6.37 58.42 59.16
CA ARG A 83 -7.06 57.23 59.66
C ARG A 83 -8.45 57.00 59.05
N THR A 84 -8.85 55.74 58.90
CA THR A 84 -10.16 55.22 59.37
C THR A 84 -10.06 53.69 59.51
N GLY A 85 -10.40 53.16 60.70
CA GLY A 85 -10.23 51.75 61.03
C GLY A 85 -11.27 50.84 60.39
N PHE A 86 -10.83 49.87 59.58
CA PHE A 86 -11.63 48.69 59.23
C PHE A 86 -11.24 47.52 60.12
N SER A 87 -12.22 46.96 60.84
CA SER A 87 -12.04 45.80 61.72
C SER A 87 -11.44 44.61 60.95
N MET A 88 -10.40 43.99 61.51
CA MET A 88 -9.73 42.80 60.96
C MET A 88 -10.71 41.64 60.67
N LYS A 89 -11.85 41.59 61.37
CA LYS A 89 -12.93 40.63 61.10
C LYS A 89 -13.61 40.87 59.75
N THR A 90 -13.77 42.13 59.32
CA THR A 90 -14.40 42.49 58.04
C THR A 90 -13.52 42.09 56.85
N VAL A 91 -12.19 42.20 56.99
CA VAL A 91 -11.24 41.77 55.96
C VAL A 91 -11.20 40.25 55.82
N ILE A 92 -11.18 39.51 56.94
CA ILE A 92 -11.25 38.05 56.91
C ILE A 92 -12.58 37.56 56.31
N ILE A 93 -13.71 38.17 56.69
CA ILE A 93 -15.03 37.87 56.12
C ILE A 93 -15.06 38.20 54.62
N ALA A 94 -14.50 39.34 54.19
CA ALA A 94 -14.46 39.70 52.78
C ALA A 94 -13.61 38.72 51.95
N ILE A 95 -12.46 38.28 52.47
CA ILE A 95 -11.59 37.30 51.79
C ILE A 95 -12.23 35.91 51.75
N THR A 96 -12.84 35.44 52.85
CA THR A 96 -13.57 34.15 52.85
C THR A 96 -14.81 34.21 51.98
N THR A 97 -15.53 35.32 51.95
CA THR A 97 -16.70 35.51 51.08
C THR A 97 -16.27 35.56 49.61
N ALA A 98 -15.20 36.27 49.27
CA ALA A 98 -14.63 36.29 47.92
C ALA A 98 -14.09 34.92 47.49
N ALA A 99 -13.43 34.18 48.39
CA ALA A 99 -12.98 32.81 48.15
C ALA A 99 -14.17 31.85 47.95
N CYS A 100 -15.24 31.99 48.74
CA CYS A 100 -16.49 31.26 48.54
C CYS A 100 -17.16 31.62 47.22
N PHE A 101 -17.21 32.89 46.80
CA PHE A 101 -17.75 33.29 45.50
C PHE A 101 -16.88 32.81 44.33
N LEU A 102 -15.55 32.75 44.48
CA LEU A 102 -14.65 32.15 43.49
C LEU A 102 -14.77 30.62 43.45
N LEU A 103 -15.02 29.96 44.58
CA LEU A 103 -15.27 28.52 44.64
C LEU A 103 -16.66 28.18 44.09
N ILE A 104 -17.69 28.98 44.37
CA ILE A 104 -19.05 28.80 43.83
C ILE A 104 -19.10 29.17 42.35
N GLY A 105 -18.43 30.26 41.95
CA GLY A 105 -18.29 30.66 40.54
C GLY A 105 -17.44 29.66 39.75
N GLY A 106 -16.36 29.16 40.35
CA GLY A 106 -15.52 28.11 39.78
C GLY A 106 -16.22 26.76 39.71
N ALA A 107 -16.98 26.37 40.75
CA ALA A 107 -17.81 25.17 40.75
C ALA A 107 -19.00 25.30 39.79
N GLY A 108 -19.60 26.48 39.68
CA GLY A 108 -20.65 26.81 38.73
C GLY A 108 -20.14 26.76 37.29
N TYR A 109 -18.97 27.33 37.01
CA TYR A 109 -18.28 27.22 35.73
C TYR A 109 -17.89 25.78 35.42
N ALA A 110 -17.35 25.03 36.38
CA ALA A 110 -17.01 23.61 36.22
C ALA A 110 -18.27 22.74 36.02
N TYR A 111 -19.39 23.05 36.67
CA TYR A 111 -20.68 22.40 36.47
C TYR A 111 -21.26 22.70 35.09
N MET A 112 -21.25 23.97 34.66
CA MET A 112 -21.69 24.40 33.33
C MET A 112 -20.84 23.81 32.21
N MET A 113 -19.52 23.78 32.39
CA MET A 113 -18.56 23.24 31.42
C MET A 113 -18.37 21.72 31.55
N LYS A 114 -19.04 21.05 32.50
CA LYS A 114 -18.93 19.62 32.81
C LYS A 114 -17.48 19.15 33.02
N ILE A 115 -16.71 19.92 33.76
CA ILE A 115 -15.29 19.66 34.05
C ILE A 115 -15.16 19.00 35.43
N GLY A 116 -14.21 18.08 35.60
CA GLY A 116 -13.87 17.48 36.89
C GLY A 116 -14.99 16.56 37.43
N PRO A 117 -15.43 16.70 38.70
CA PRO A 117 -16.39 15.78 39.32
C PRO A 117 -17.81 15.87 38.76
N PHE A 118 -18.10 16.88 37.92
CA PHE A 118 -19.38 17.05 37.23
C PHE A 118 -19.39 16.50 35.80
N ALA A 119 -18.25 15.99 35.33
CA ALA A 119 -18.15 15.37 34.03
C ALA A 119 -18.99 14.08 34.01
N ARG A 120 -19.78 13.89 32.96
CA ARG A 120 -20.59 12.70 32.72
C ARG A 120 -20.19 12.10 31.36
N PRO A 121 -20.42 10.80 31.14
CA PRO A 121 -20.25 10.21 29.82
C PRO A 121 -21.00 11.04 28.77
N PRO A 122 -20.33 11.52 27.70
CA PRO A 122 -20.97 12.33 26.65
C PRO A 122 -22.04 11.58 25.85
N TYR A 123 -21.99 10.25 25.83
CA TYR A 123 -22.84 9.40 25.00
C TYR A 123 -23.70 8.44 25.81
N SER A 124 -24.86 8.12 25.24
CA SER A 124 -25.79 7.07 25.63
C SER A 124 -26.15 6.25 24.39
N GLU A 125 -26.85 5.13 24.55
CA GLU A 125 -27.29 4.29 23.41
C GLU A 125 -28.13 5.06 22.38
N LYS A 126 -28.84 6.11 22.80
CA LYS A 126 -29.73 6.90 21.93
C LYS A 126 -29.03 7.93 21.05
N ASN A 127 -27.76 8.23 21.33
CA ASN A 127 -27.02 9.30 20.65
C ASN A 127 -25.54 8.94 20.46
N LEU A 128 -25.22 7.65 20.45
CA LEU A 128 -23.84 7.18 20.42
C LEU A 128 -23.21 7.49 19.06
N VAL A 129 -23.79 6.97 17.98
CA VAL A 129 -23.17 7.03 16.66
C VAL A 129 -23.32 8.44 16.07
N SER A 130 -24.51 9.03 16.19
CA SER A 130 -24.75 10.41 15.76
C SER A 130 -23.95 11.43 16.58
N GLY A 131 -23.80 11.18 17.89
CA GLY A 131 -23.01 12.03 18.78
C GLY A 131 -21.52 11.98 18.44
N VAL A 132 -20.96 10.79 18.21
CA VAL A 132 -19.56 10.63 17.78
C VAL A 132 -19.31 11.32 16.45
N LEU A 133 -20.18 11.12 15.45
CA LEU A 133 -20.05 11.81 14.17
C LEU A 133 -20.17 13.33 14.33
N GLY A 134 -21.09 13.78 15.18
CA GLY A 134 -21.27 15.19 15.52
C GLY A 134 -20.01 15.80 16.12
N ALA A 135 -19.39 15.14 17.11
CA ALA A 135 -18.14 15.59 17.70
C ALA A 135 -17.00 15.59 16.68
N MET A 136 -16.88 14.54 15.85
CA MET A 136 -15.88 14.47 14.78
C MET A 136 -16.03 15.60 13.76
N SER A 137 -17.25 16.06 13.48
CA SER A 137 -17.50 17.16 12.55
C SER A 137 -17.02 18.54 13.04
N GLN A 138 -16.71 18.66 14.34
CA GLN A 138 -16.16 19.88 14.96
C GLN A 138 -14.62 19.87 15.03
N ILE A 139 -13.97 18.88 14.38
CA ILE A 139 -12.52 18.76 14.33
C ILE A 139 -12.01 19.47 13.09
N ASP A 140 -11.34 20.62 13.28
CA ASP A 140 -10.68 21.37 12.21
C ASP A 140 -9.30 20.78 11.87
N THR A 141 -8.56 20.35 12.90
CA THR A 141 -7.22 19.76 12.79
C THR A 141 -7.10 18.58 13.74
N SER A 142 -6.43 17.51 13.32
CA SER A 142 -6.03 16.43 14.23
C SER A 142 -4.95 15.53 13.62
N SER A 143 -4.27 14.80 14.50
CA SER A 143 -3.38 13.69 14.16
C SER A 143 -4.17 12.38 14.25
N TYR A 144 -4.24 11.65 13.14
CA TYR A 144 -4.89 10.34 13.06
C TYR A 144 -3.82 9.25 13.05
N LEU A 145 -4.04 8.18 13.82
CA LEU A 145 -3.27 6.93 13.74
C LEU A 145 -4.24 5.76 13.57
N LEU A 146 -4.18 5.10 12.42
CA LEU A 146 -4.81 3.82 12.19
C LEU A 146 -3.73 2.74 12.31
N SER A 147 -3.92 1.75 13.18
CA SER A 147 -3.01 0.60 13.27
C SER A 147 -3.77 -0.71 13.28
N VAL A 148 -3.17 -1.71 12.64
CA VAL A 148 -3.62 -3.11 12.64
C VAL A 148 -2.48 -3.95 13.19
N SER A 149 -2.77 -4.82 14.15
CA SER A 149 -1.82 -5.86 14.58
C SER A 149 -2.47 -7.22 14.46
N LEU A 150 -1.67 -8.21 14.05
CA LEU A 150 -2.01 -9.62 14.01
C LEU A 150 -0.98 -10.37 14.84
N ALA A 151 -1.42 -11.32 15.66
CA ALA A 151 -0.54 -12.21 16.40
C ALA A 151 -1.10 -13.63 16.46
N VAL A 152 -0.25 -14.62 16.18
CA VAL A 152 -0.56 -16.02 16.42
C VAL A 152 -0.22 -16.36 17.87
N GLY A 153 -1.25 -16.61 18.67
CA GLY A 153 -1.17 -16.87 20.10
C GLY A 153 -1.56 -18.29 20.48
N LYS A 154 -1.40 -18.62 21.77
CA LYS A 154 -1.95 -19.85 22.34
C LYS A 154 -3.48 -19.80 22.25
N ARG A 155 -4.10 -20.92 21.87
CA ARG A 155 -5.56 -21.05 21.84
C ARG A 155 -6.15 -20.94 23.26
N ASP A 156 -7.09 -20.03 23.44
CA ASP A 156 -7.88 -19.89 24.66
C ASP A 156 -8.76 -21.13 24.88
N ALA A 157 -9.06 -21.44 26.14
CA ALA A 157 -9.84 -22.65 26.48
C ALA A 157 -11.28 -22.64 25.89
N ASP A 158 -11.84 -21.45 25.65
CA ASP A 158 -13.19 -21.28 25.09
C ASP A 158 -13.20 -21.04 23.56
N ALA A 159 -12.01 -20.90 22.95
CA ALA A 159 -11.84 -20.67 21.52
C ALA A 159 -12.13 -21.95 20.74
N LYS A 160 -13.00 -21.83 19.73
CA LYS A 160 -13.42 -22.94 18.87
C LYS A 160 -13.41 -22.45 17.42
N PRO A 161 -13.02 -23.30 16.45
CA PRO A 161 -13.17 -22.97 15.04
C PRO A 161 -14.65 -22.71 14.70
N PHE A 162 -14.89 -21.78 13.78
CA PHE A 162 -16.23 -21.59 13.25
C PHE A 162 -16.57 -22.74 12.29
N VAL A 163 -17.64 -23.46 12.58
CA VAL A 163 -18.21 -24.50 11.71
C VAL A 163 -19.69 -24.21 11.59
N LEU A 164 -20.18 -24.07 10.35
CA LEU A 164 -21.61 -23.91 10.10
C LEU A 164 -22.30 -25.24 10.42
N LYS A 165 -23.33 -25.23 11.29
CA LYS A 165 -23.90 -26.47 11.85
C LYS A 165 -24.45 -27.45 10.79
N ASN A 166 -24.74 -26.95 9.58
CA ASN A 166 -25.31 -27.72 8.48
C ASN A 166 -24.47 -27.76 7.19
N SER A 167 -23.25 -27.19 7.15
CA SER A 167 -22.44 -27.19 5.92
C SER A 167 -22.09 -28.59 5.42
N ASP A 168 -22.02 -29.57 6.33
CA ASP A 168 -21.78 -30.98 6.01
C ASP A 168 -23.03 -31.84 5.85
N ASN A 169 -24.21 -31.25 5.98
CA ASN A 169 -25.46 -31.97 5.81
C ASN A 169 -25.68 -32.29 4.31
N ALA A 170 -25.66 -33.57 3.97
CA ALA A 170 -25.85 -34.04 2.59
C ALA A 170 -27.19 -33.57 1.99
N ALA A 171 -28.25 -33.47 2.80
CA ALA A 171 -29.54 -32.95 2.34
C ALA A 171 -29.47 -31.46 2.03
N PHE A 172 -28.75 -30.67 2.83
CA PHE A 172 -28.53 -29.23 2.59
C PHE A 172 -27.71 -29.00 1.33
N ARG A 173 -26.58 -29.71 1.16
CA ARG A 173 -25.78 -29.65 -0.09
C ARG A 173 -26.59 -30.06 -1.33
N LYS A 174 -27.51 -31.02 -1.17
CA LYS A 174 -28.40 -31.43 -2.26
C LYS A 174 -29.31 -30.30 -2.72
N GLN A 175 -29.76 -29.41 -1.82
CA GLN A 175 -30.56 -28.22 -2.19
C GLN A 175 -29.79 -27.28 -3.13
N TYR A 176 -28.51 -27.00 -2.85
CA TYR A 176 -27.65 -26.19 -3.74
C TYR A 176 -27.42 -26.86 -5.09
N GLN A 177 -27.18 -28.17 -5.10
CA GLN A 177 -27.04 -28.93 -6.35
C GLN A 177 -28.32 -28.90 -7.18
N ASN A 178 -29.48 -29.03 -6.53
CA ASN A 178 -30.78 -28.95 -7.19
C ASN A 178 -31.01 -27.53 -7.75
N ASP A 179 -30.73 -26.48 -6.97
CA ASP A 179 -30.89 -25.09 -7.42
C ASP A 179 -29.91 -24.69 -8.53
N ALA A 180 -28.65 -25.13 -8.47
CA ALA A 180 -27.69 -24.96 -9.55
C ALA A 180 -28.18 -25.64 -10.84
N LYS A 181 -28.77 -26.83 -10.71
CA LYS A 181 -29.37 -27.53 -11.85
C LYS A 181 -30.63 -26.81 -12.36
N ARG A 182 -31.50 -26.30 -11.49
CA ARG A 182 -32.65 -25.45 -11.86
C ARG A 182 -32.20 -24.21 -12.62
N ALA A 183 -31.18 -23.50 -12.15
CA ALA A 183 -30.63 -22.34 -12.84
C ALA A 183 -30.15 -22.71 -14.25
N GLN A 184 -29.39 -23.79 -14.39
CA GLN A 184 -28.94 -24.28 -15.70
C GLN A 184 -30.12 -24.59 -16.62
N ASP A 185 -31.14 -25.30 -16.10
CA ASP A 185 -32.31 -25.70 -16.88
C ASP A 185 -33.13 -24.50 -17.32
N ILE A 186 -33.44 -23.59 -16.40
CA ILE A 186 -34.22 -22.38 -16.65
C ILE A 186 -33.45 -21.44 -17.58
N SER A 187 -32.14 -21.25 -17.37
CA SER A 187 -31.31 -20.43 -18.25
C SER A 187 -31.31 -20.94 -19.69
N SER A 188 -31.23 -22.26 -19.87
CA SER A 188 -31.29 -22.90 -21.19
C SER A 188 -32.69 -22.74 -21.83
N LEU A 189 -33.76 -22.97 -21.06
CA LEU A 189 -35.13 -22.79 -21.51
C LEU A 189 -35.43 -21.34 -21.93
N LEU A 190 -34.98 -20.36 -21.13
CA LEU A 190 -35.15 -18.94 -21.43
C LEU A 190 -34.37 -18.52 -22.68
N SER A 191 -33.15 -19.02 -22.83
CA SER A 191 -32.32 -18.77 -24.02
C SER A 191 -32.97 -19.33 -25.28
N GLU A 192 -33.51 -20.55 -25.22
CA GLU A 192 -34.21 -21.18 -26.33
C GLU A 192 -35.52 -20.47 -26.68
N LEU A 193 -36.30 -20.04 -25.68
CA LEU A 193 -37.50 -19.24 -25.86
C LEU A 193 -37.18 -17.91 -26.58
N GLN A 194 -36.11 -17.22 -26.17
CA GLN A 194 -35.67 -15.99 -26.84
C GLN A 194 -35.18 -16.26 -28.27
N TYR A 195 -34.44 -17.35 -28.49
CA TYR A 195 -33.98 -17.74 -29.82
C TYR A 195 -35.17 -18.01 -30.77
N GLN A 196 -36.13 -18.84 -30.37
CA GLN A 196 -37.26 -19.21 -31.22
C GLN A 196 -38.18 -18.04 -31.58
N LYS A 197 -38.32 -17.06 -30.67
CA LYS A 197 -39.01 -15.81 -30.98
C LYS A 197 -38.29 -15.00 -32.06
N ASN A 198 -36.96 -14.95 -32.00
CA ASN A 198 -36.13 -14.15 -32.90
C ASN A 198 -35.79 -14.86 -34.23
N SER A 199 -35.78 -16.19 -34.27
CA SER A 199 -35.43 -16.99 -35.46
C SER A 199 -36.55 -17.08 -36.50
N GLY A 200 -37.68 -16.38 -36.31
CA GLY A 200 -38.69 -16.16 -37.35
C GLY A 200 -38.17 -15.34 -38.54
N SER A 201 -36.98 -14.73 -38.43
CA SER A 201 -36.28 -14.06 -39.53
C SER A 201 -34.92 -14.74 -39.73
N GLN A 202 -34.65 -15.18 -40.97
CA GLN A 202 -33.37 -15.78 -41.32
C GLN A 202 -32.21 -14.86 -40.92
N THR A 203 -31.16 -15.46 -40.33
CA THR A 203 -29.87 -14.89 -39.88
C THR A 203 -29.86 -14.13 -38.55
N TYR A 204 -29.72 -14.86 -37.43
CA TYR A 204 -29.25 -14.29 -36.16
C TYR A 204 -27.87 -14.87 -35.81
N ASN A 205 -26.90 -13.98 -35.59
CA ASN A 205 -25.55 -14.28 -35.11
C ASN A 205 -25.44 -13.89 -33.61
N PRO A 206 -25.12 -14.83 -32.70
CA PRO A 206 -25.13 -14.60 -31.26
C PRO A 206 -24.02 -13.64 -30.73
N TYR A 207 -23.09 -13.18 -31.57
CA TYR A 207 -21.99 -12.28 -31.16
C TYR A 207 -22.14 -10.83 -31.65
N SER A 208 -23.28 -10.45 -32.24
CA SER A 208 -23.48 -9.06 -32.70
C SER A 208 -24.25 -8.22 -31.68
N PRO A 209 -23.74 -7.03 -31.27
CA PRO A 209 -24.47 -6.12 -30.39
C PRO A 209 -25.72 -5.60 -31.10
N ILE A 210 -26.88 -5.80 -30.48
CA ILE A 210 -28.19 -5.43 -31.00
C ILE A 210 -28.25 -3.91 -31.22
N LYS A 211 -28.09 -3.45 -32.46
CA LYS A 211 -28.62 -2.15 -32.91
C LYS A 211 -30.01 -2.40 -33.47
N GLY A 212 -30.99 -1.67 -32.93
CA GLY A 212 -32.41 -1.86 -33.18
C GLY A 212 -32.76 -2.00 -34.67
N GLY A 213 -33.09 -3.23 -35.07
CA GLY A 213 -33.73 -3.55 -36.33
C GLY A 213 -35.12 -4.12 -36.04
N LYS A 214 -36.15 -3.36 -36.43
CA LYS A 214 -37.55 -3.82 -36.42
C LYS A 214 -37.76 -4.80 -37.57
N THR A 215 -37.87 -6.09 -37.30
CA THR A 215 -38.64 -7.01 -38.15
C THR A 215 -39.66 -7.72 -37.27
N SER A 216 -40.81 -7.06 -37.11
CA SER A 216 -41.99 -7.62 -36.47
C SER A 216 -42.78 -8.43 -37.49
N ASP A 217 -42.51 -9.73 -37.59
CA ASP A 217 -43.58 -10.66 -37.97
C ASP A 217 -44.42 -10.91 -36.71
N SER A 218 -45.56 -10.23 -36.63
CA SER A 218 -46.46 -10.19 -35.49
C SER A 218 -47.20 -11.50 -35.18
N ASN A 219 -46.85 -12.61 -35.83
CA ASN A 219 -47.53 -13.90 -35.70
C ASN A 219 -46.68 -15.01 -35.06
N ASN A 220 -45.44 -14.74 -34.67
CA ASN A 220 -44.59 -15.77 -34.06
C ASN A 220 -44.97 -15.96 -32.57
N THR A 221 -45.79 -16.96 -32.28
CA THR A 221 -46.20 -17.33 -30.92
C THR A 221 -45.17 -18.25 -30.29
N TYR A 222 -45.00 -18.18 -28.96
CA TYR A 222 -44.13 -19.12 -28.26
C TYR A 222 -44.71 -20.55 -28.30
N PRO A 223 -43.87 -21.59 -28.22
CA PRO A 223 -44.34 -22.97 -28.15
C PRO A 223 -45.27 -23.20 -26.97
N ASP A 224 -46.36 -23.94 -27.15
CA ASP A 224 -47.37 -24.21 -26.12
C ASP A 224 -46.92 -25.15 -24.98
N SER A 225 -45.72 -25.73 -25.05
CA SER A 225 -45.23 -26.71 -24.08
C SER A 225 -43.71 -26.80 -24.04
N LEU A 226 -43.15 -27.09 -22.85
CA LEU A 226 -41.71 -27.26 -22.64
C LEU A 226 -41.11 -28.41 -23.46
N GLN A 227 -41.90 -29.44 -23.74
CA GLN A 227 -41.49 -30.60 -24.53
C GLN A 227 -41.23 -30.20 -25.99
N LYS A 228 -42.03 -29.29 -26.56
CA LYS A 228 -41.77 -28.75 -27.90
C LYS A 228 -40.49 -27.92 -27.92
N ILE A 229 -40.25 -27.10 -26.89
CA ILE A 229 -39.01 -26.34 -26.72
C ILE A 229 -37.80 -27.27 -26.72
N LYS A 230 -37.83 -28.33 -25.89
CA LYS A 230 -36.74 -29.32 -25.80
C LYS A 230 -36.50 -30.05 -27.14
N LYS A 231 -37.57 -30.48 -27.81
CA LYS A 231 -37.47 -31.15 -29.11
C LYS A 231 -36.80 -30.27 -30.16
N THR A 232 -37.13 -28.99 -30.20
CA THR A 232 -36.49 -28.02 -31.10
C THR A 232 -35.01 -27.85 -30.75
N ALA A 233 -34.69 -27.63 -29.46
CA ALA A 233 -33.30 -27.48 -29.01
C ALA A 233 -32.43 -28.70 -29.36
N ASP A 234 -32.96 -29.92 -29.24
CA ASP A 234 -32.27 -31.17 -29.61
C ASP A 234 -32.04 -31.32 -31.12
N THR A 235 -32.81 -30.61 -31.93
CA THR A 235 -32.72 -30.67 -33.40
C THR A 235 -31.68 -29.69 -33.96
N TYR A 236 -31.55 -28.51 -33.35
CA TYR A 236 -30.74 -27.40 -33.89
C TYR A 236 -29.45 -27.11 -33.11
N TYR A 237 -29.36 -27.56 -31.87
CA TYR A 237 -28.19 -27.43 -31.02
C TYR A 237 -27.62 -28.83 -30.74
N TYR A 238 -26.30 -28.98 -30.53
CA TYR A 238 -25.77 -30.20 -29.91
C TYR A 238 -26.51 -30.38 -28.59
N GLY A 239 -27.47 -31.32 -28.55
CA GLY A 239 -28.62 -31.32 -27.64
C GLY A 239 -28.34 -30.68 -26.28
N GLY A 240 -28.96 -29.53 -26.03
CA GLY A 240 -28.74 -28.76 -24.81
C GLY A 240 -28.98 -29.68 -23.59
N ASN A 241 -27.95 -29.84 -22.75
CA ASN A 241 -27.99 -30.69 -21.57
C ASN A 241 -28.84 -30.06 -20.44
N PHE A 242 -30.13 -29.86 -20.71
CA PHE A 242 -31.12 -29.28 -19.80
C PHE A 242 -32.38 -30.15 -19.69
N SER A 243 -33.01 -30.10 -18.52
CA SER A 243 -34.26 -30.80 -18.20
C SER A 243 -35.45 -29.84 -18.30
N THR A 244 -36.62 -30.37 -18.64
CA THR A 244 -37.91 -29.66 -18.53
C THR A 244 -38.61 -29.92 -17.20
N ALA A 245 -38.02 -30.77 -16.35
CA ALA A 245 -38.51 -31.17 -15.06
C ALA A 245 -37.54 -30.77 -13.94
N ASP A 246 -38.12 -30.43 -12.80
CA ASP A 246 -37.45 -30.04 -11.57
C ASP A 246 -36.59 -31.20 -11.01
N PRO A 247 -35.31 -30.97 -10.69
CA PRO A 247 -34.37 -32.03 -10.29
C PRO A 247 -34.67 -32.65 -8.92
N ALA A 248 -35.43 -31.98 -8.06
CA ALA A 248 -35.79 -32.52 -6.74
C ALA A 248 -37.10 -33.30 -6.77
N THR A 249 -38.08 -32.82 -7.52
CA THR A 249 -39.45 -33.39 -7.54
C THR A 249 -39.74 -34.26 -8.74
N GLY A 250 -38.95 -34.16 -9.82
CA GLY A 250 -39.19 -34.82 -11.10
C GLY A 250 -40.40 -34.28 -11.87
N LYS A 251 -41.08 -33.25 -11.36
CA LYS A 251 -42.27 -32.65 -12.00
C LYS A 251 -41.86 -31.62 -13.05
N PRO A 252 -42.60 -31.46 -14.16
CA PRO A 252 -42.34 -30.41 -15.13
C PRO A 252 -42.33 -29.01 -14.48
N TYR A 253 -41.44 -28.13 -14.94
CA TYR A 253 -41.54 -26.70 -14.59
C TYR A 253 -42.89 -26.14 -15.06
N ILE A 254 -43.42 -25.18 -14.32
CA ILE A 254 -44.72 -24.57 -14.66
C ILE A 254 -44.49 -23.61 -15.81
N TYR A 255 -45.20 -23.81 -16.91
CA TYR A 255 -45.10 -23.01 -18.10
C TYR A 255 -46.49 -22.66 -18.63
N ALA A 256 -46.70 -21.39 -18.98
CA ALA A 256 -47.93 -20.92 -19.59
C ALA A 256 -47.62 -19.82 -20.61
N LEU A 257 -48.43 -19.78 -21.67
CA LEU A 257 -48.44 -18.67 -22.62
C LEU A 257 -49.22 -17.49 -22.04
N THR A 258 -48.72 -16.29 -22.28
CA THR A 258 -49.39 -15.02 -21.96
C THR A 258 -49.62 -14.21 -23.22
N ASP A 259 -50.41 -13.14 -23.14
CA ASP A 259 -50.60 -12.18 -24.24
C ASP A 259 -50.97 -12.84 -25.57
N HIS A 260 -51.93 -13.77 -25.54
CA HIS A 260 -52.36 -14.55 -26.70
C HIS A 260 -51.22 -15.30 -27.41
N GLY A 261 -50.22 -15.77 -26.66
CA GLY A 261 -49.06 -16.52 -27.18
C GLY A 261 -47.86 -15.65 -27.53
N GLN A 262 -47.96 -14.32 -27.40
CA GLN A 262 -46.85 -13.38 -27.63
C GLN A 262 -45.93 -13.23 -26.42
N GLY A 263 -46.35 -13.76 -25.28
CA GLY A 263 -45.62 -13.81 -24.02
C GLY A 263 -45.58 -15.21 -23.41
N PHE A 264 -44.72 -15.39 -22.41
CA PHE A 264 -44.69 -16.60 -21.59
C PHE A 264 -44.47 -16.28 -20.11
N ALA A 265 -44.87 -17.23 -19.26
CA ALA A 265 -44.53 -17.30 -17.86
C ALA A 265 -43.91 -18.68 -17.57
N LEU A 266 -42.62 -18.70 -17.23
CA LEU A 266 -41.88 -19.91 -16.84
C LEU A 266 -41.56 -19.81 -15.35
N THR A 267 -42.03 -20.76 -14.56
CA THR A 267 -41.90 -20.70 -13.09
C THR A 267 -41.12 -21.87 -12.54
N ALA A 268 -40.13 -21.56 -11.70
CA ALA A 268 -39.39 -22.52 -10.89
C ALA A 268 -39.54 -22.19 -9.40
N THR A 269 -39.43 -23.20 -8.53
CA THR A 269 -39.37 -23.02 -7.08
C THR A 269 -37.99 -23.45 -6.60
N PHE A 270 -37.19 -22.51 -6.12
CA PHE A 270 -35.86 -22.78 -5.60
C PHE A 270 -35.92 -23.25 -4.14
N GLU A 271 -34.90 -23.95 -3.66
CA GLU A 271 -34.86 -24.50 -2.30
C GLU A 271 -34.08 -23.59 -1.33
N THR A 272 -33.04 -22.92 -1.82
CA THR A 272 -32.13 -22.08 -1.04
C THR A 272 -32.52 -20.60 -1.10
N ARG A 273 -32.32 -19.86 -0.01
CA ARG A 273 -32.65 -18.43 0.06
C ARG A 273 -31.66 -17.55 -0.70
N GLU A 274 -30.38 -17.95 -0.80
CA GLU A 274 -29.39 -17.18 -1.56
C GLU A 274 -29.71 -17.07 -3.06
N THR A 275 -30.43 -18.03 -3.64
CA THR A 275 -30.83 -17.94 -5.06
C THR A 275 -31.61 -16.67 -5.36
N ILE A 276 -32.51 -16.26 -4.44
CA ILE A 276 -33.28 -15.03 -4.57
C ILE A 276 -32.37 -13.80 -4.53
N SER A 277 -31.33 -13.83 -3.69
CA SER A 277 -30.31 -12.78 -3.64
C SER A 277 -29.55 -12.70 -4.96
N LEU A 278 -29.10 -13.83 -5.50
CA LEU A 278 -28.37 -13.90 -6.77
C LEU A 278 -29.23 -13.44 -7.97
N ILE A 279 -30.53 -13.78 -7.98
CA ILE A 279 -31.47 -13.32 -9.03
C ILE A 279 -31.65 -11.80 -8.97
N LYS A 280 -31.83 -11.23 -7.77
CA LYS A 280 -31.96 -9.77 -7.61
C LYS A 280 -30.69 -9.01 -8.00
N LYS A 281 -29.52 -9.66 -7.92
CA LYS A 281 -28.22 -9.10 -8.34
C LYS A 281 -27.96 -9.17 -9.85
N SER A 282 -28.78 -9.87 -10.62
CA SER A 282 -28.65 -9.88 -12.08
C SER A 282 -28.71 -8.45 -12.63
N TYR A 283 -27.82 -8.15 -13.58
CA TYR A 283 -27.76 -6.85 -14.25
C TYR A 283 -29.09 -6.46 -14.93
N ARG A 284 -29.90 -7.44 -15.34
CA ARG A 284 -31.19 -7.24 -16.02
C ARG A 284 -32.39 -7.53 -15.12
N PHE A 285 -32.19 -7.64 -13.80
CA PHE A 285 -33.29 -7.87 -12.88
C PHE A 285 -34.32 -6.73 -12.95
N SER A 286 -35.59 -7.10 -13.07
CA SER A 286 -36.73 -6.21 -12.91
C SER A 286 -37.85 -6.96 -12.22
N ALA A 287 -38.40 -6.38 -11.14
CA ALA A 287 -39.50 -6.99 -10.39
C ALA A 287 -40.80 -7.11 -11.22
N THR A 288 -40.91 -6.39 -12.34
CA THR A 288 -42.07 -6.48 -13.25
C THR A 288 -41.95 -7.61 -14.27
N THR A 289 -40.73 -8.04 -14.59
CA THR A 289 -40.48 -9.10 -15.59
C THR A 289 -40.03 -10.40 -14.93
N THR A 290 -39.41 -10.33 -13.76
CA THR A 290 -38.97 -11.47 -12.94
C THR A 290 -39.67 -11.39 -11.60
N ILE A 291 -40.81 -12.07 -11.50
CA ILE A 291 -41.73 -11.97 -10.37
C ILE A 291 -41.31 -12.98 -9.30
N ILE A 292 -41.06 -12.50 -8.08
CA ILE A 292 -40.60 -13.32 -6.96
C ILE A 292 -41.67 -13.35 -5.87
N ASP A 293 -42.13 -14.55 -5.52
CA ASP A 293 -43.03 -14.81 -4.39
C ASP A 293 -42.42 -15.90 -3.49
N GLY A 294 -41.77 -15.47 -2.41
CA GLY A 294 -40.94 -16.35 -1.59
C GLY A 294 -39.79 -16.95 -2.41
N GLN A 295 -39.78 -18.28 -2.54
CA GLN A 295 -38.80 -19.02 -3.35
C GLN A 295 -39.28 -19.35 -4.76
N LYS A 296 -40.53 -19.01 -5.08
CA LYS A 296 -41.12 -19.22 -6.39
C LYS A 296 -40.80 -18.02 -7.28
N VAL A 297 -40.17 -18.27 -8.41
CA VAL A 297 -39.73 -17.24 -9.36
C VAL A 297 -40.34 -17.50 -10.72
N THR A 298 -41.09 -16.51 -11.21
CA THR A 298 -41.69 -16.51 -12.53
C THR A 298 -40.91 -15.60 -13.46
N PHE A 299 -40.32 -16.19 -14.49
CA PHE A 299 -39.58 -15.52 -15.55
C PHE A 299 -40.50 -15.25 -16.75
N THR A 300 -40.37 -14.07 -17.34
CA THR A 300 -41.15 -13.64 -18.51
C THR A 300 -40.24 -13.17 -19.64
N ASN A 301 -40.82 -12.64 -20.72
CA ASN A 301 -40.10 -12.13 -21.88
C ASN A 301 -38.94 -11.16 -21.57
N GLY A 302 -39.09 -10.36 -20.51
CA GLY A 302 -38.10 -9.35 -20.12
C GLY A 302 -37.17 -9.81 -18.99
N SER A 303 -37.20 -11.08 -18.60
CA SER A 303 -36.27 -11.65 -17.63
C SER A 303 -34.87 -11.84 -18.22
N ASP A 304 -33.87 -11.86 -17.33
CA ASP A 304 -32.52 -12.29 -17.70
C ASP A 304 -32.52 -13.77 -18.10
N THR A 305 -31.71 -14.13 -19.08
CA THR A 305 -31.58 -15.52 -19.53
C THR A 305 -30.42 -16.24 -18.90
N TYR A 306 -29.45 -15.52 -18.34
CA TYR A 306 -28.28 -16.13 -17.73
C TYR A 306 -28.45 -16.24 -16.22
N LEU A 307 -28.60 -17.47 -15.74
CA LEU A 307 -28.65 -17.79 -14.31
C LEU A 307 -27.47 -18.69 -13.98
N TYR A 308 -26.66 -18.29 -12.99
CA TYR A 308 -25.58 -19.10 -12.48
C TYR A 308 -25.62 -19.10 -10.96
N PHE A 309 -25.82 -20.29 -10.37
CA PHE A 309 -25.80 -20.49 -8.92
C PHE A 309 -24.72 -21.51 -8.56
N PRO A 310 -24.00 -21.32 -7.44
CA PRO A 310 -23.02 -22.28 -6.96
C PRO A 310 -23.71 -23.60 -6.58
N SER A 311 -23.07 -24.73 -6.90
CA SER A 311 -23.55 -26.06 -6.51
C SER A 311 -23.20 -26.47 -5.08
N GLU A 312 -22.38 -25.65 -4.41
CA GLU A 312 -21.97 -25.83 -3.02
C GLU A 312 -22.36 -24.58 -2.21
N PRO A 313 -22.69 -24.74 -0.92
CA PRO A 313 -22.93 -23.60 -0.04
C PRO A 313 -21.72 -22.66 -0.03
N PRO A 314 -21.92 -21.34 -0.20
CA PRO A 314 -20.81 -20.39 -0.15
C PRO A 314 -20.15 -20.45 1.23
N LYS A 315 -18.82 -20.44 1.26
CA LYS A 315 -18.09 -20.37 2.52
C LYS A 315 -18.35 -19.00 3.16
N PRO A 316 -18.80 -18.93 4.43
CA PRO A 316 -18.91 -17.65 5.12
C PRO A 316 -17.53 -16.98 5.22
N PHE A 317 -17.49 -15.64 5.13
CA PHE A 317 -16.24 -14.86 5.17
C PHE A 317 -15.31 -15.26 6.33
N LEU A 318 -15.83 -15.59 7.52
CA LEU A 318 -14.99 -16.01 8.64
C LEU A 318 -14.33 -17.38 8.43
N VAL A 319 -14.95 -18.28 7.67
CA VAL A 319 -14.33 -19.54 7.25
C VAL A 319 -13.22 -19.26 6.25
N GLU A 320 -13.48 -18.43 5.24
CA GLU A 320 -12.47 -18.04 4.24
C GLU A 320 -11.27 -17.33 4.88
N LEU A 321 -11.54 -16.44 5.84
CA LEU A 321 -10.52 -15.77 6.64
C LEU A 321 -9.73 -16.79 7.45
N SER A 322 -10.40 -17.73 8.13
CA SER A 322 -9.76 -18.82 8.88
C SER A 322 -8.88 -19.69 7.98
N ASP A 323 -9.38 -20.10 6.82
CA ASP A 323 -8.64 -20.90 5.83
C ASP A 323 -7.40 -20.12 5.35
N SER A 324 -7.55 -18.83 5.05
CA SER A 324 -6.44 -17.96 4.63
C SER A 324 -5.37 -17.80 5.73
N LEU A 325 -5.80 -17.69 6.98
CA LEU A 325 -4.91 -17.55 8.13
C LEU A 325 -4.25 -18.88 8.53
N SER A 326 -4.79 -20.02 8.08
CA SER A 326 -4.26 -21.35 8.41
C SER A 326 -2.83 -21.58 7.92
N PHE A 327 -2.41 -20.81 6.90
CA PHE A 327 -1.07 -20.86 6.32
C PHE A 327 -0.03 -20.07 7.11
N LEU A 328 -0.43 -19.31 8.14
CA LEU A 328 0.51 -18.56 8.97
C LEU A 328 1.41 -19.51 9.79
N PRO A 329 2.71 -19.18 9.92
CA PRO A 329 3.60 -19.80 10.89
C PRO A 329 3.09 -19.67 12.33
N ALA A 330 3.49 -20.61 13.21
CA ALA A 330 2.98 -20.69 14.58
C ALA A 330 3.44 -19.53 15.49
N GLU A 331 4.44 -18.77 15.04
CA GLU A 331 5.05 -17.61 15.67
C GLU A 331 4.68 -16.29 14.98
N ALA A 332 3.81 -16.32 13.95
CA ALA A 332 3.60 -15.18 13.07
C ALA A 332 3.06 -13.95 13.83
N THR A 333 3.70 -12.80 13.63
CA THR A 333 3.23 -11.51 14.11
C THR A 333 3.33 -10.47 13.01
N MET A 334 2.34 -9.59 12.92
CA MET A 334 2.34 -8.47 11.98
C MET A 334 1.82 -7.22 12.64
N LYS A 335 2.37 -6.08 12.27
CA LYS A 335 1.90 -4.74 12.64
C LYS A 335 1.95 -3.86 11.41
N ALA A 336 0.87 -3.13 11.18
CA ALA A 336 0.80 -2.09 10.17
C ALA A 336 0.19 -0.84 10.82
N SER A 337 0.69 0.33 10.45
CA SER A 337 0.16 1.60 10.91
C SER A 337 0.22 2.63 9.81
N ALA A 338 -0.82 3.43 9.71
CA ALA A 338 -0.90 4.61 8.87
C ALA A 338 -1.24 5.80 9.78
N SER A 339 -0.46 6.87 9.71
CA SER A 339 -0.77 8.12 10.39
C SER A 339 -0.90 9.26 9.41
N ALA A 340 -1.78 10.20 9.71
CA ALA A 340 -2.03 11.36 8.89
C ALA A 340 -2.19 12.60 9.75
N GLN A 341 -1.63 13.72 9.26
CA GLN A 341 -1.88 15.06 9.76
C GLN A 341 -2.37 15.89 8.57
N ALA A 342 -3.49 16.56 8.75
CA ALA A 342 -4.09 17.39 7.72
C ALA A 342 -4.57 18.72 8.32
N ASP A 343 -4.35 19.81 7.58
CA ASP A 343 -4.96 21.12 7.86
C ASP A 343 -6.11 21.37 6.88
N TRP A 344 -7.34 21.08 7.34
CA TRP A 344 -8.54 21.21 6.51
C TRP A 344 -9.04 22.64 6.35
N LYS A 345 -8.42 23.64 6.99
CA LYS A 345 -8.81 25.06 6.85
C LYS A 345 -8.61 25.59 5.43
N LYS A 346 -7.72 24.96 4.65
CA LYS A 346 -7.47 25.28 3.24
C LYS A 346 -8.05 24.18 2.33
N ALA A 347 -9.37 24.03 2.33
CA ALA A 347 -10.09 22.90 1.71
C ALA A 347 -9.72 22.63 0.22
N ASP A 348 -9.28 23.63 -0.53
CA ASP A 348 -8.93 23.50 -1.95
C ASP A 348 -7.49 23.02 -2.20
N SER A 349 -6.57 23.21 -1.24
CA SER A 349 -5.14 22.92 -1.35
C SER A 349 -4.53 22.42 -0.02
N ALA A 350 -5.27 21.56 0.70
CA ALA A 350 -4.87 21.11 2.03
C ALA A 350 -3.46 20.49 2.00
N ASP A 351 -2.56 21.08 2.79
CA ASP A 351 -1.26 20.49 3.08
C ASP A 351 -1.52 19.27 3.97
N TRP A 352 -0.86 18.16 3.65
CA TRP A 352 -1.00 16.93 4.42
C TRP A 352 0.33 16.21 4.54
N LYS A 353 0.48 15.51 5.66
CA LYS A 353 1.59 14.58 5.92
C LYS A 353 1.00 13.23 6.27
N PHE A 354 1.58 12.20 5.69
CA PHE A 354 1.21 10.81 5.86
C PHE A 354 2.45 9.99 6.20
N ASN A 355 2.32 9.02 7.07
CA ASN A 355 3.33 8.01 7.31
C ASN A 355 2.66 6.64 7.28
N ALA A 356 3.27 5.68 6.60
CA ALA A 356 2.89 4.27 6.66
C ALA A 356 4.08 3.43 7.10
N ALA A 357 3.86 2.59 8.11
CA ALA A 357 4.84 1.63 8.59
C ALA A 357 4.23 0.25 8.68
N ALA A 358 5.01 -0.78 8.37
CA ALA A 358 4.63 -2.16 8.53
C ALA A 358 5.83 -2.99 8.98
N SER A 359 5.61 -3.96 9.86
CA SER A 359 6.62 -4.90 10.28
C SER A 359 5.99 -6.25 10.56
N GLY A 360 6.72 -7.32 10.33
CA GLY A 360 6.26 -8.64 10.73
C GLY A 360 7.39 -9.63 10.86
N ASP A 361 7.06 -10.69 11.56
CA ASP A 361 7.89 -11.85 11.83
C ASP A 361 7.06 -13.09 11.47
N PHE A 362 7.58 -13.88 10.54
CA PHE A 362 6.99 -15.13 10.07
C PHE A 362 7.90 -16.34 10.35
N GLY A 363 8.78 -16.23 11.36
CA GLY A 363 9.75 -17.26 11.70
C GLY A 363 11.04 -17.11 10.91
N ASP A 364 11.10 -17.64 9.69
CA ASP A 364 12.30 -17.57 8.83
C ASP A 364 12.43 -16.24 8.07
N LEU A 365 11.35 -15.47 8.01
CA LEU A 365 11.30 -14.16 7.37
C LEU A 365 10.85 -13.08 8.34
N THR A 366 11.69 -12.04 8.49
CA THR A 366 11.31 -10.80 9.15
C THR A 366 11.35 -9.63 8.16
N TYR A 367 10.41 -8.70 8.29
CA TYR A 367 10.37 -7.50 7.44
C TYR A 367 10.04 -6.25 8.24
N LYS A 368 10.55 -5.12 7.76
CA LYS A 368 10.20 -3.78 8.24
C LYS A 368 10.17 -2.80 7.08
N ALA A 369 9.05 -2.14 6.89
CA ALA A 369 8.81 -1.09 5.92
C ALA A 369 8.32 0.18 6.64
N ASP A 370 8.79 1.34 6.22
CA ASP A 370 8.42 2.65 6.79
C ASP A 370 8.63 3.72 5.73
N VAL A 371 7.56 4.42 5.37
CA VAL A 371 7.51 5.42 4.31
C VAL A 371 6.79 6.67 4.82
N ASP A 372 7.44 7.82 4.67
CA ASP A 372 6.81 9.13 4.87
C ASP A 372 6.43 9.73 3.51
N VAL A 373 5.25 10.35 3.44
CA VAL A 373 4.77 11.11 2.28
C VAL A 373 4.22 12.44 2.78
N LEU A 374 4.46 13.54 2.08
CA LEU A 374 3.81 14.81 2.37
C LEU A 374 3.53 15.58 1.09
N LYS A 375 2.46 16.37 1.10
CA LYS A 375 2.15 17.35 0.06
C LYS A 375 2.25 18.74 0.67
N LYS A 376 3.00 19.61 0.00
CA LYS A 376 3.14 21.00 0.42
C LYS A 376 3.23 21.91 -0.80
N ASP A 377 2.31 22.87 -0.87
CA ASP A 377 2.23 23.86 -1.97
C ASP A 377 2.15 23.20 -3.37
N GLY A 378 1.42 22.10 -3.50
CA GLY A 378 1.22 21.38 -4.78
C GLY A 378 2.34 20.41 -5.17
N VAL A 379 3.44 20.36 -4.43
CA VAL A 379 4.56 19.43 -4.63
C VAL A 379 4.40 18.24 -3.68
N TYR A 380 4.64 17.03 -4.19
CA TYR A 380 4.62 15.79 -3.41
C TYR A 380 6.04 15.41 -3.02
N TYR A 381 6.24 15.02 -1.77
CA TYR A 381 7.51 14.52 -1.27
C TYR A 381 7.32 13.15 -0.63
N PHE A 382 8.31 12.28 -0.79
CA PHE A 382 8.30 10.92 -0.26
C PHE A 382 9.70 10.54 0.22
N LYS A 383 9.75 9.74 1.29
CA LYS A 383 10.98 9.25 1.89
C LYS A 383 10.76 7.82 2.37
N VAL A 384 11.59 6.90 1.89
CA VAL A 384 11.61 5.51 2.34
C VAL A 384 12.59 5.40 3.50
N ASN A 385 12.10 5.29 4.74
CA ASN A 385 12.95 5.18 5.94
C ASN A 385 13.52 3.77 6.08
N ASN A 386 12.66 2.76 5.92
CA ASN A 386 13.04 1.37 5.98
C ASN A 386 12.26 0.60 4.92
N MET A 387 12.92 -0.32 4.23
CA MET A 387 12.30 -1.26 3.32
C MET A 387 13.30 -2.38 3.00
N PRO A 388 12.90 -3.65 2.99
CA PRO A 388 13.77 -4.73 2.56
C PRO A 388 14.17 -4.56 1.09
N SER A 389 15.46 -4.70 0.79
CA SER A 389 16.00 -4.39 -0.54
C SER A 389 15.49 -5.31 -1.67
N PHE A 390 14.93 -6.48 -1.32
CA PHE A 390 14.31 -7.39 -2.29
C PHE A 390 12.92 -6.94 -2.75
N ILE A 391 12.23 -6.07 -2.02
CA ILE A 391 10.88 -5.58 -2.38
C ILE A 391 10.99 -4.49 -3.45
N LEU A 392 11.94 -3.57 -3.28
CA LEU A 392 12.17 -2.47 -4.22
C LEU A 392 13.67 -2.19 -4.33
N THR A 393 14.33 -2.84 -5.29
CA THR A 393 15.78 -2.72 -5.55
C THR A 393 16.21 -1.29 -5.87
N PHE A 394 15.34 -0.51 -6.55
CA PHE A 394 15.57 0.89 -6.92
C PHE A 394 15.79 1.82 -5.72
N PHE A 395 15.06 1.63 -4.62
CA PHE A 395 15.13 2.53 -3.46
C PHE A 395 16.28 2.21 -2.51
N GLY A 396 17.06 1.16 -2.79
CA GLY A 396 18.19 0.74 -1.95
C GLY A 396 19.19 1.86 -1.67
N ASN A 397 19.48 2.70 -2.67
CA ASN A 397 20.50 3.75 -2.61
C ASN A 397 19.97 5.11 -2.10
N VAL A 398 18.66 5.23 -1.84
CA VAL A 398 18.00 6.49 -1.47
C VAL A 398 17.23 6.41 -0.16
N LYS A 399 17.45 5.34 0.62
CA LYS A 399 16.85 5.18 1.95
C LYS A 399 17.17 6.40 2.83
N GLY A 400 16.17 6.91 3.51
CA GLY A 400 16.24 8.09 4.38
C GLY A 400 16.32 9.44 3.66
N GLN A 401 16.41 9.47 2.32
CA GLN A 401 16.44 10.71 1.55
C GLN A 401 15.01 11.12 1.14
N TRP A 402 14.74 12.43 1.19
CA TRP A 402 13.51 12.98 0.64
C TRP A 402 13.63 13.10 -0.87
N LEU A 403 12.59 12.65 -1.55
CA LEU A 403 12.41 12.77 -2.99
C LEU A 403 11.18 13.61 -3.24
N MET A 404 11.13 14.32 -4.37
CA MET A 404 10.00 15.16 -4.74
C MET A 404 9.55 14.96 -6.18
N VAL A 405 8.25 15.13 -6.37
CA VAL A 405 7.55 15.16 -7.67
C VAL A 405 6.74 16.45 -7.71
N ASP A 406 6.99 17.25 -8.74
CA ASP A 406 6.28 18.49 -9.03
C ASP A 406 5.42 18.28 -10.28
N PRO A 407 4.11 18.00 -10.15
CA PRO A 407 3.24 17.71 -11.28
C PRO A 407 3.16 18.86 -12.30
N SER A 408 3.44 20.09 -11.89
CA SER A 408 3.43 21.25 -12.79
C SER A 408 4.56 21.22 -13.82
N LYS A 409 5.56 20.36 -13.60
CA LYS A 409 6.73 20.18 -14.47
C LYS A 409 6.68 18.89 -15.29
N ALA A 410 5.58 18.12 -15.22
CA ALA A 410 5.42 16.91 -16.01
C ALA A 410 5.29 17.25 -17.50
N SER A 411 6.27 16.84 -18.31
CA SER A 411 6.24 16.98 -19.77
C SER A 411 5.48 15.82 -20.41
N SER A 412 4.41 16.10 -21.15
CA SER A 412 3.59 15.10 -21.87
C SER A 412 4.29 14.46 -23.08
N THR A 413 5.56 14.78 -23.34
CA THR A 413 6.23 14.50 -24.62
C THR A 413 7.32 13.44 -24.58
N ASN A 414 7.74 12.97 -23.41
CA ASN A 414 8.76 11.93 -23.33
C ASN A 414 8.08 10.57 -23.35
N GLN A 415 8.08 9.91 -24.51
CA GLN A 415 7.96 8.45 -24.56
C GLN A 415 9.12 7.88 -23.74
N ASP A 416 8.82 7.55 -22.48
CA ASP A 416 9.74 6.91 -21.56
C ASP A 416 10.15 5.55 -22.15
N PRO A 417 11.44 5.34 -22.50
CA PRO A 417 11.90 4.07 -23.07
C PRO A 417 11.78 2.89 -22.09
N TYR A 418 11.49 3.15 -20.81
CA TYR A 418 11.45 2.16 -19.75
C TYR A 418 10.06 1.96 -19.10
N GLY A 419 9.01 2.57 -19.67
CA GLY A 419 7.61 2.26 -19.37
C GLY A 419 7.09 2.80 -18.03
N ASP A 420 6.05 3.64 -18.11
CA ASP A 420 4.89 3.88 -17.21
C ASP A 420 5.01 3.78 -15.67
N SER A 421 6.20 3.63 -15.10
CA SER A 421 6.36 3.16 -13.71
C SER A 421 6.07 4.24 -12.68
N PHE A 422 6.09 5.52 -13.08
CA PHE A 422 5.83 6.67 -12.19
C PHE A 422 4.86 7.71 -12.79
N SER A 423 4.36 7.51 -14.01
CA SER A 423 3.36 8.40 -14.64
C SER A 423 2.11 8.55 -13.74
N ILE A 424 1.74 7.49 -13.03
CA ILE A 424 0.63 7.47 -12.06
C ILE A 424 0.78 8.51 -10.93
N LEU A 425 2.01 8.84 -10.53
CA LEU A 425 2.27 9.84 -9.48
C LEU A 425 2.21 11.27 -10.03
N GLU A 426 2.52 11.46 -11.32
CA GLU A 426 2.55 12.77 -11.95
C GLU A 426 1.17 13.19 -12.49
N THR A 427 0.41 12.26 -13.07
CA THR A 427 -0.86 12.56 -13.78
C THR A 427 -2.11 12.06 -13.05
N SER A 428 -2.07 10.87 -12.43
CA SER A 428 -3.28 10.25 -11.87
C SER A 428 -3.63 10.72 -10.45
N LEU A 429 -2.65 11.11 -9.62
CA LEU A 429 -2.93 11.59 -8.25
C LEU A 429 -3.89 12.81 -8.21
N PRO A 430 -3.70 13.86 -9.04
CA PRO A 430 -4.68 14.95 -9.15
C PRO A 430 -6.07 14.49 -9.61
N GLU A 431 -6.16 13.50 -10.49
CA GLU A 431 -7.43 12.94 -10.97
C GLU A 431 -8.16 12.17 -9.86
N TYR A 432 -7.42 11.38 -9.06
CA TYR A 432 -7.98 10.72 -7.87
C TYR A 432 -8.47 11.72 -6.82
N GLU A 433 -7.72 12.81 -6.57
CA GLU A 433 -8.16 13.88 -5.67
C GLU A 433 -9.44 14.54 -6.18
N LYS A 434 -9.55 14.79 -7.49
CA LYS A 434 -10.76 15.34 -8.12
C LYS A 434 -11.96 14.39 -7.97
N SER A 435 -11.77 13.11 -8.31
CA SER A 435 -12.82 12.08 -8.17
C SER A 435 -13.30 11.94 -6.72
N TYR A 436 -12.38 11.99 -5.75
CA TYR A 436 -12.72 11.98 -4.33
C TYR A 436 -13.55 13.22 -3.94
N LYS A 437 -13.17 14.42 -4.40
CA LYS A 437 -13.89 15.67 -4.11
C LYS A 437 -15.32 15.66 -4.67
N ASP A 438 -15.49 15.17 -5.90
CA ASP A 438 -16.78 15.16 -6.59
C ASP A 438 -17.79 14.23 -5.87
N ASN A 439 -17.36 13.06 -5.41
CA ASN A 439 -18.23 12.05 -4.77
C ASN A 439 -18.45 12.25 -3.26
N ARG A 440 -17.68 13.14 -2.61
CA ARG A 440 -17.69 13.30 -1.14
C ARG A 440 -19.03 13.80 -0.58
N LYS A 441 -19.72 14.71 -1.29
CA LYS A 441 -20.94 15.37 -0.77
C LYS A 441 -22.07 14.38 -0.54
N GLU A 442 -22.34 13.54 -1.53
CA GLU A 442 -23.41 12.53 -1.52
C GLU A 442 -23.12 11.43 -0.50
N LEU A 443 -21.89 10.92 -0.48
CA LEU A 443 -21.46 9.93 0.52
C LEU A 443 -21.57 10.49 1.96
N THR A 444 -21.20 11.76 2.18
CA THR A 444 -21.33 12.40 3.49
C THR A 444 -22.80 12.53 3.92
N ALA A 445 -23.70 12.83 2.98
CA ALA A 445 -25.14 12.90 3.27
C ALA A 445 -25.70 11.52 3.66
N LEU A 446 -25.31 10.47 2.93
CA LEU A 446 -25.70 9.09 3.23
C LEU A 446 -25.16 8.64 4.60
N ILE A 447 -23.90 8.93 4.92
CA ILE A 447 -23.30 8.60 6.23
C ILE A 447 -24.07 9.29 7.37
N LYS A 448 -24.43 10.57 7.22
CA LYS A 448 -25.23 11.31 8.23
C LYS A 448 -26.59 10.66 8.47
N LYS A 449 -27.24 10.18 7.41
CA LYS A 449 -28.50 9.42 7.53
C LYS A 449 -28.29 8.08 8.20
N ALA A 450 -27.26 7.34 7.79
CA ALA A 450 -26.93 6.04 8.37
C ALA A 450 -26.70 6.13 9.88
N VAL A 451 -25.92 7.08 10.38
CA VAL A 451 -25.69 7.20 11.83
C VAL A 451 -26.96 7.57 12.61
N THR A 452 -27.85 8.36 12.01
CA THR A 452 -29.14 8.72 12.62
C THR A 452 -30.03 7.49 12.72
N ILE A 453 -30.15 6.71 11.63
CA ILE A 453 -30.92 5.46 11.61
C ILE A 453 -30.33 4.45 12.60
N ALA A 454 -28.99 4.37 12.71
CA ALA A 454 -28.31 3.48 13.64
C ALA A 454 -28.71 3.76 15.10
N ASP A 455 -28.76 5.01 15.52
CA ASP A 455 -29.20 5.38 16.87
C ASP A 455 -30.72 5.14 17.07
N GLU A 456 -31.55 5.47 16.08
CA GLU A 456 -33.01 5.27 16.15
C GLU A 456 -33.41 3.78 16.24
N GLU A 457 -32.74 2.91 15.48
CA GLU A 457 -32.94 1.46 15.54
C GLU A 457 -32.22 0.81 16.73
N ASN A 458 -31.46 1.59 17.50
CA ASN A 458 -30.59 1.11 18.58
C ASN A 458 -29.65 0.00 18.07
N LEU A 459 -28.95 0.25 16.96
CA LEU A 459 -28.04 -0.70 16.33
C LEU A 459 -26.90 -1.11 17.27
N PHE A 460 -26.47 -0.20 18.15
CA PHE A 460 -25.44 -0.46 19.16
C PHE A 460 -26.03 -0.41 20.57
N THR A 461 -25.51 -1.27 21.43
CA THR A 461 -25.78 -1.29 22.87
C THR A 461 -24.49 -1.30 23.67
N LEU A 462 -24.59 -0.86 24.92
CA LEU A 462 -23.49 -0.87 25.88
C LEU A 462 -23.46 -2.21 26.62
N LYS A 463 -22.32 -2.93 26.55
CA LYS A 463 -22.12 -4.18 27.31
C LYS A 463 -22.11 -3.93 28.82
N ALA A 464 -21.73 -2.72 29.23
CA ALA A 464 -21.72 -2.26 30.61
C ALA A 464 -21.88 -0.73 30.65
N ALA A 465 -22.24 -0.20 31.82
CA ALA A 465 -22.27 1.25 32.03
C ALA A 465 -20.90 1.88 31.72
N PRO A 466 -20.83 3.04 31.04
CA PRO A 466 -19.56 3.68 30.69
C PRO A 466 -18.72 3.98 31.93
N LYS A 467 -17.41 3.75 31.84
CA LYS A 467 -16.47 3.95 32.95
C LYS A 467 -15.47 5.03 32.59
N SER A 468 -15.07 5.84 33.57
CA SER A 468 -13.99 6.79 33.39
C SER A 468 -12.63 6.12 33.66
N GLU A 469 -11.68 6.30 32.76
CA GLU A 469 -10.32 5.76 32.86
C GLU A 469 -9.31 6.88 32.56
N ARG A 470 -8.11 6.81 33.16
CA ARG A 470 -6.99 7.69 32.81
C ARG A 470 -6.06 6.97 31.86
N ILE A 471 -5.97 7.45 30.64
CA ILE A 471 -5.07 6.93 29.60
C ILE A 471 -4.13 8.07 29.22
N GLU A 472 -2.82 7.86 29.36
CA GLU A 472 -1.78 8.86 29.04
C GLU A 472 -2.04 10.23 29.70
N GLY A 473 -2.53 10.24 30.94
CA GLY A 473 -2.85 11.45 31.70
C GLY A 473 -4.18 12.14 31.32
N ARG A 474 -4.87 11.68 30.27
CA ARG A 474 -6.20 12.17 29.86
C ARG A 474 -7.30 11.39 30.57
N LEU A 475 -8.32 12.09 31.10
CA LEU A 475 -9.54 11.45 31.61
C LEU A 475 -10.47 11.15 30.43
N LEU A 476 -10.71 9.87 30.15
CA LEU A 476 -11.53 9.38 29.06
C LEU A 476 -12.68 8.51 29.57
N TYR A 477 -13.77 8.46 28.83
CA TYR A 477 -14.89 7.56 29.06
C TYR A 477 -14.83 6.38 28.11
N ARG A 478 -14.74 5.18 28.67
CA ARG A 478 -14.74 3.91 27.96
C ARG A 478 -16.18 3.44 27.72
N TYR A 479 -16.45 3.06 26.48
CA TYR A 479 -17.71 2.46 26.01
C TYR A 479 -17.39 1.11 25.37
N ASP A 480 -17.80 0.02 26.02
CA ASP A 480 -17.74 -1.33 25.46
C ASP A 480 -19.02 -1.59 24.65
N LEU A 481 -18.89 -1.68 23.34
CA LEU A 481 -20.01 -1.68 22.39
C LEU A 481 -20.34 -3.09 21.89
N GLN A 482 -21.61 -3.31 21.59
CA GLN A 482 -22.14 -4.53 20.99
C GLN A 482 -23.17 -4.17 19.93
N ILE A 483 -23.08 -4.81 18.76
CA ILE A 483 -24.09 -4.68 17.71
C ILE A 483 -25.33 -5.50 18.11
N ARG A 484 -26.51 -4.92 18.03
CA ARG A 484 -27.77 -5.63 18.27
C ARG A 484 -28.21 -6.36 17.02
N LYS A 485 -28.11 -7.69 17.03
CA LYS A 485 -28.57 -8.59 15.94
C LYS A 485 -29.96 -8.23 15.41
N ALA A 486 -30.92 -8.02 16.31
CA ALA A 486 -32.31 -7.72 15.96
C ALA A 486 -32.49 -6.36 15.25
N ALA A 487 -31.56 -5.42 15.40
CA ALA A 487 -31.60 -4.09 14.79
C ALA A 487 -30.97 -4.05 13.38
N ILE A 488 -30.16 -5.05 13.00
CA ILE A 488 -29.41 -5.06 11.73
C ILE A 488 -30.34 -5.02 10.52
N VAL A 489 -31.37 -5.88 10.48
CA VAL A 489 -32.32 -5.94 9.36
C VAL A 489 -33.17 -4.66 9.25
N PRO A 490 -33.79 -4.14 10.33
CA PRO A 490 -34.47 -2.84 10.32
C PRO A 490 -33.57 -1.68 9.86
N PHE A 491 -32.36 -1.59 10.42
CA PHE A 491 -31.36 -0.59 10.05
C PHE A 491 -31.05 -0.65 8.55
N TYR A 492 -30.68 -1.83 8.04
CA TYR A 492 -30.28 -2.00 6.64
C TYR A 492 -31.44 -1.68 5.69
N LYS A 493 -32.66 -2.13 6.00
CA LYS A 493 -33.87 -1.82 5.20
C LYS A 493 -34.11 -0.31 5.09
N ARG A 494 -33.93 0.44 6.18
CA ARG A 494 -34.09 1.90 6.17
C ARG A 494 -32.96 2.60 5.43
N LEU A 495 -31.73 2.10 5.57
CA LEU A 495 -30.58 2.60 4.83
C LEU A 495 -30.76 2.45 3.32
N LEU A 496 -31.23 1.28 2.85
CA LEU A 496 -31.58 1.06 1.45
C LEU A 496 -32.59 2.09 0.97
N LYS A 497 -33.69 2.31 1.71
CA LYS A 497 -34.71 3.31 1.34
C LYS A 497 -34.16 4.73 1.18
N GLU A 498 -33.24 5.17 2.05
CA GLU A 498 -32.60 6.48 1.92
C GLU A 498 -31.66 6.52 0.72
N ALA A 499 -30.86 5.47 0.49
CA ALA A 499 -29.96 5.41 -0.66
C ALA A 499 -30.72 5.43 -1.99
N ASP A 500 -31.87 4.75 -2.06
CA ASP A 500 -32.80 4.76 -3.20
C ASP A 500 -33.33 6.17 -3.47
N ALA A 501 -33.79 6.86 -2.43
CA ALA A 501 -34.30 8.22 -2.53
C ALA A 501 -33.23 9.22 -3.00
N MET A 502 -31.96 8.91 -2.76
CA MET A 502 -30.80 9.70 -3.21
C MET A 502 -30.24 9.25 -4.57
N ASN A 503 -30.85 8.26 -5.24
CA ASN A 503 -30.37 7.66 -6.49
C ASN A 503 -28.97 7.01 -6.43
N LEU A 504 -28.50 6.64 -5.24
CA LEU A 504 -27.12 6.17 -5.00
C LEU A 504 -26.89 4.69 -5.30
N LYS A 505 -27.90 3.96 -5.80
CA LYS A 505 -27.79 2.51 -6.08
C LYS A 505 -26.68 2.17 -7.07
N LYS A 506 -26.49 3.02 -8.08
CA LYS A 506 -25.49 2.78 -9.13
C LYS A 506 -24.08 3.13 -8.67
N ASP A 507 -23.97 4.14 -7.81
CA ASP A 507 -22.68 4.69 -7.39
C ASP A 507 -22.09 3.91 -6.20
N PHE A 508 -22.95 3.28 -5.38
CA PHE A 508 -22.53 2.53 -4.18
C PHE A 508 -23.18 1.13 -4.07
N PRO A 509 -23.01 0.25 -5.07
CA PRO A 509 -23.70 -1.04 -5.14
C PRO A 509 -23.40 -1.97 -3.94
N MET A 510 -22.26 -1.78 -3.27
CA MET A 510 -21.88 -2.54 -2.07
C MET A 510 -22.72 -2.18 -0.84
N ILE A 511 -23.21 -0.94 -0.75
CA ILE A 511 -24.01 -0.46 0.38
C ILE A 511 -25.50 -0.67 0.09
N THR A 512 -25.89 -0.61 -1.19
CA THR A 512 -27.28 -0.67 -1.65
C THR A 512 -27.73 -2.05 -2.15
N ASP A 513 -27.07 -3.11 -1.71
CA ASP A 513 -27.34 -4.49 -2.14
C ASP A 513 -28.68 -5.02 -1.57
N GLU A 514 -29.75 -4.96 -2.37
CA GLU A 514 -31.05 -5.51 -1.99
C GLU A 514 -31.03 -7.03 -1.74
N GLY A 515 -30.11 -7.77 -2.39
CA GLY A 515 -29.92 -9.20 -2.17
C GLY A 515 -29.30 -9.51 -0.81
N TYR A 516 -28.48 -8.60 -0.28
CA TYR A 516 -27.86 -8.75 1.04
C TYR A 516 -28.91 -8.80 2.16
N LEU A 517 -30.04 -8.13 2.00
CA LEU A 517 -31.14 -8.16 2.97
C LEU A 517 -31.70 -9.57 3.19
N GLU A 518 -31.74 -10.43 2.16
CA GLU A 518 -32.20 -11.81 2.31
C GLU A 518 -31.17 -12.67 3.04
N TYR A 519 -29.88 -12.44 2.80
CA TYR A 519 -28.80 -13.08 3.55
C TYR A 519 -28.86 -12.74 5.04
N LEU A 520 -29.06 -11.47 5.40
CA LEU A 520 -29.19 -11.01 6.79
C LEU A 520 -30.38 -11.65 7.54
N ARG A 521 -31.37 -12.18 6.82
CA ARG A 521 -32.53 -12.91 7.38
C ARG A 521 -32.31 -14.43 7.42
N GLY A 522 -31.23 -14.92 6.83
CA GLY A 522 -30.89 -16.34 6.79
C GLY A 522 -30.45 -16.88 8.16
N SER A 523 -30.64 -18.18 8.38
CA SER A 523 -30.12 -18.87 9.57
C SER A 523 -28.60 -18.87 9.60
N GLU A 524 -27.94 -18.88 8.44
CA GLU A 524 -26.49 -18.87 8.30
C GLU A 524 -25.87 -17.59 8.85
N PHE A 525 -26.42 -16.42 8.48
CA PHE A 525 -26.03 -15.16 9.08
C PHE A 525 -26.26 -15.18 10.60
N GLY A 526 -27.35 -15.82 11.04
CA GLY A 526 -27.63 -16.02 12.45
C GLY A 526 -26.49 -16.73 13.19
N GLU A 527 -26.03 -17.88 12.69
CA GLU A 527 -24.93 -18.65 13.26
C GLU A 527 -23.59 -17.90 13.19
N LEU A 528 -23.32 -17.25 12.06
CA LEU A 528 -22.13 -16.44 11.85
C LEU A 528 -22.07 -15.26 12.85
N PHE A 529 -23.19 -14.58 13.04
CA PHE A 529 -23.27 -13.43 13.95
C PHE A 529 -23.04 -13.86 15.41
N ASP A 530 -23.59 -15.00 15.83
CA ASP A 530 -23.38 -15.51 17.19
C ASP A 530 -21.90 -15.84 17.43
N TYR A 531 -21.23 -16.40 16.43
CA TYR A 531 -19.78 -16.62 16.47
C TYR A 531 -19.01 -15.30 16.48
N TYR A 532 -19.35 -14.36 15.60
CA TYR A 532 -18.76 -13.03 15.50
C TYR A 532 -18.84 -12.30 16.84
N GLU A 533 -20.03 -12.25 17.45
CA GLU A 533 -20.31 -11.54 18.69
C GLU A 533 -19.49 -12.11 19.87
N LYS A 534 -19.32 -13.44 19.93
CA LYS A 534 -18.50 -14.09 20.95
C LYS A 534 -17.00 -13.80 20.79
N ASN A 535 -16.53 -13.63 19.55
CA ASN A 535 -15.10 -13.55 19.24
C ASN A 535 -14.64 -12.14 18.86
N THR A 536 -15.47 -11.12 19.03
CA THR A 536 -15.13 -9.74 18.73
C THR A 536 -15.35 -8.80 19.91
N SER A 537 -14.57 -7.73 19.93
CA SER A 537 -14.79 -6.63 20.86
C SER A 537 -14.68 -5.29 20.13
N LEU A 538 -15.54 -4.35 20.48
CA LEU A 538 -15.52 -2.99 19.96
C LEU A 538 -15.53 -2.04 21.16
N THR A 539 -14.48 -1.24 21.30
CA THR A 539 -14.36 -0.31 22.44
C THR A 539 -14.04 1.09 21.94
N LEU A 540 -14.83 2.06 22.38
CA LEU A 540 -14.62 3.49 22.12
C LEU A 540 -14.20 4.19 23.42
N TRP A 541 -13.20 5.06 23.33
CA TRP A 541 -12.86 6.03 24.36
C TRP A 541 -13.11 7.44 23.83
N ALA A 542 -13.84 8.25 24.60
CA ALA A 542 -14.11 9.65 24.28
C ALA A 542 -13.83 10.55 25.48
N ASP A 543 -13.44 11.81 25.23
CA ASP A 543 -13.25 12.79 26.29
C ASP A 543 -14.59 13.34 26.83
N ALA A 544 -14.54 14.20 27.84
CA ALA A 544 -15.75 14.80 28.44
C ALA A 544 -16.53 15.73 27.47
N LYS A 545 -15.91 16.20 26.38
CA LYS A 545 -16.55 17.02 25.34
C LYS A 545 -17.17 16.15 24.24
N GLY A 546 -16.90 14.85 24.24
CA GLY A 546 -17.36 13.90 23.23
C GLY A 546 -16.32 13.58 22.16
N PHE A 547 -15.17 14.26 22.11
CA PHE A 547 -14.21 13.95 21.04
C PHE A 547 -13.69 12.51 21.21
N PRO A 548 -13.78 11.66 20.16
CA PRO A 548 -13.24 10.32 20.22
C PRO A 548 -11.71 10.41 20.34
N ALA A 549 -11.15 9.67 21.30
CA ALA A 549 -9.71 9.57 21.51
C ALA A 549 -9.17 8.28 20.91
N THR A 550 -9.87 7.16 21.09
CA THR A 550 -9.45 5.86 20.58
C THR A 550 -10.66 4.99 20.28
N LEU A 551 -10.64 4.27 19.17
CA LEU A 551 -11.59 3.22 18.83
C LEU A 551 -10.78 1.96 18.57
N THR A 552 -11.07 0.88 19.29
CA THR A 552 -10.46 -0.43 19.07
C THR A 552 -11.51 -1.43 18.61
N TYR A 553 -11.15 -2.24 17.64
CA TYR A 553 -11.92 -3.40 17.24
C TYR A 553 -10.99 -4.61 17.23
N SER A 554 -11.31 -5.64 18.00
CA SER A 554 -10.56 -6.90 17.98
C SER A 554 -11.42 -8.04 17.46
N ILE A 555 -10.78 -8.97 16.77
CA ILE A 555 -11.35 -10.25 16.38
C ILE A 555 -10.36 -11.36 16.70
N ARG A 556 -10.87 -12.40 17.36
CA ARG A 556 -10.17 -13.67 17.59
C ARG A 556 -10.64 -14.67 16.55
N VAL A 557 -9.72 -15.18 15.74
CA VAL A 557 -10.00 -16.24 14.75
C VAL A 557 -9.34 -17.52 15.22
N THR A 558 -10.11 -18.60 15.26
CA THR A 558 -9.59 -19.92 15.63
C THR A 558 -9.50 -20.78 14.36
N PRO A 559 -8.28 -21.06 13.85
CA PRO A 559 -8.10 -21.93 12.69
C PRO A 559 -8.73 -23.31 12.90
N ALA A 560 -9.24 -23.92 11.84
CA ALA A 560 -9.78 -25.28 11.88
C ALA A 560 -8.75 -26.30 12.40
N ASP A 561 -9.21 -27.35 13.07
CA ASP A 561 -8.32 -28.39 13.63
C ASP A 561 -7.56 -29.18 12.56
N THR A 562 -7.98 -29.07 11.29
CA THR A 562 -7.28 -29.59 10.11
C THR A 562 -5.99 -28.81 9.79
N ALA A 563 -5.85 -27.57 10.28
CA ALA A 563 -4.63 -26.77 10.17
C ALA A 563 -3.60 -27.26 11.20
N THR A 564 -2.91 -28.36 10.89
CA THR A 564 -2.01 -29.07 11.81
C THR A 564 -0.94 -28.16 12.44
N GLN A 565 -0.42 -27.19 11.70
CA GLN A 565 0.59 -26.24 12.20
C GLN A 565 0.04 -25.23 13.22
N LEU A 566 -1.28 -25.00 13.25
CA LEU A 566 -1.97 -24.07 14.16
C LEU A 566 -2.98 -24.78 15.10
N LYS A 567 -2.86 -26.11 15.27
CA LYS A 567 -3.83 -26.93 16.00
C LYS A 567 -4.14 -26.45 17.43
N ASP A 568 -3.17 -25.87 18.12
CA ASP A 568 -3.33 -25.34 19.49
C ASP A 568 -3.15 -23.81 19.54
N LYS A 569 -3.38 -23.15 18.40
CA LYS A 569 -3.19 -21.71 18.22
C LYS A 569 -4.50 -21.00 17.89
N GLN A 570 -4.47 -19.68 18.07
CA GLN A 570 -5.48 -18.74 17.58
C GLN A 570 -4.78 -17.53 16.95
N VAL A 571 -5.53 -16.77 16.15
CA VAL A 571 -5.04 -15.54 15.54
C VAL A 571 -5.84 -14.37 16.11
N ASP A 572 -5.15 -13.48 16.81
CA ASP A 572 -5.72 -12.26 17.37
C ASP A 572 -5.41 -11.08 16.46
N ILE A 573 -6.46 -10.42 15.96
CA ILE A 573 -6.35 -9.24 15.12
C ILE A 573 -6.94 -8.05 15.87
N LEU A 574 -6.17 -6.97 15.99
CA LEU A 574 -6.57 -5.74 16.66
C LEU A 574 -6.42 -4.56 15.69
N PHE A 575 -7.53 -3.88 15.45
CA PHE A 575 -7.61 -2.60 14.75
C PHE A 575 -7.72 -1.51 15.80
N THR A 576 -6.92 -0.44 15.66
CA THR A 576 -6.97 0.73 16.53
C THR A 576 -6.99 1.98 15.67
N LEU A 577 -7.97 2.84 15.90
CA LEU A 577 -8.01 4.21 15.39
C LEU A 577 -7.82 5.15 16.59
N ALA A 578 -6.74 5.91 16.61
CA ALA A 578 -6.46 6.89 17.64
C ALA A 578 -6.45 8.31 17.06
N LEU A 579 -7.06 9.25 17.79
CA LEU A 579 -7.06 10.66 17.47
C LEU A 579 -6.35 11.43 18.59
N SER A 580 -5.44 12.31 18.16
CA SER A 580 -4.66 13.18 19.02
C SER A 580 -4.57 14.58 18.40
N ASP A 581 -4.03 15.55 19.15
CA ASP A 581 -3.82 16.93 18.70
C ASP A 581 -5.09 17.59 18.12
N ILE A 582 -6.26 17.23 18.65
CA ILE A 582 -7.56 17.72 18.19
C ILE A 582 -7.63 19.24 18.37
N ASN A 583 -7.87 19.95 17.26
CA ASN A 583 -7.92 21.41 17.16
C ASN A 583 -6.62 22.11 17.59
N ALA A 584 -5.48 21.42 17.56
CA ALA A 584 -4.15 21.99 17.77
C ALA A 584 -3.51 22.46 16.43
N PRO A 585 -2.62 23.46 16.44
CA PRO A 585 -1.94 23.92 15.22
C PRO A 585 -1.06 22.82 14.59
N VAL A 586 -1.25 22.54 13.29
CA VAL A 586 -0.43 21.58 12.53
C VAL A 586 0.62 22.36 11.73
N LYS A 587 1.91 22.00 11.88
CA LYS A 587 3.01 22.59 11.09
C LYS A 587 3.54 21.55 10.09
N ILE A 588 3.19 21.72 8.81
CA ILE A 588 3.73 20.92 7.69
C ILE A 588 4.75 21.77 6.93
N GLU A 589 6.02 21.43 7.08
CA GLU A 589 7.14 22.16 6.47
C GLU A 589 7.71 21.40 5.26
N LYS A 590 8.23 22.14 4.28
CA LYS A 590 8.93 21.58 3.13
C LYS A 590 10.24 20.92 3.58
N PRO A 591 10.55 19.69 3.13
CA PRO A 591 11.86 19.10 3.37
C PRO A 591 12.96 19.92 2.68
N GLN A 592 14.01 20.27 3.43
CA GLN A 592 15.09 21.15 2.95
C GLN A 592 16.01 20.52 1.89
N ASN A 593 16.03 19.17 1.78
CA ASN A 593 16.96 18.42 0.91
C ASN A 593 16.24 17.44 -0.01
N ALA A 594 15.05 17.79 -0.50
CA ALA A 594 14.31 16.91 -1.40
C ALA A 594 14.94 16.90 -2.80
N LYS A 595 15.27 15.71 -3.32
CA LYS A 595 15.79 15.54 -4.69
C LYS A 595 14.65 15.30 -5.68
N PRO A 596 14.65 15.88 -6.90
CA PRO A 596 13.66 15.52 -7.92
C PRO A 596 13.74 14.02 -8.23
N LEU A 597 12.60 13.32 -8.33
CA LEU A 597 12.57 11.90 -8.65
C LEU A 597 13.34 11.56 -9.94
N GLN A 598 13.26 12.45 -10.93
CA GLN A 598 13.94 12.31 -12.22
C GLN A 598 15.47 12.22 -12.08
N SER A 599 16.06 12.83 -11.04
CA SER A 599 17.51 12.74 -10.79
C SER A 599 17.96 11.30 -10.50
N LEU A 600 17.10 10.48 -9.92
CA LEU A 600 17.41 9.08 -9.61
C LEU A 600 17.35 8.16 -10.83
N MET A 601 16.56 8.53 -11.85
CA MET A 601 16.45 7.74 -13.09
C MET A 601 17.76 7.72 -13.87
N ASN A 602 18.58 8.77 -13.74
CA ASN A 602 19.90 8.87 -14.35
C ASN A 602 20.97 8.08 -13.56
N GLU A 603 20.73 7.79 -12.28
CA GLU A 603 21.72 7.17 -11.37
C GLU A 603 21.45 5.67 -11.10
N GLY A 604 20.25 5.16 -11.38
CA GLY A 604 19.70 3.96 -10.72
C GLY A 604 19.55 2.66 -11.52
N SER A 605 20.15 2.50 -12.71
CA SER A 605 19.97 1.27 -13.53
C SER A 605 21.28 0.49 -13.70
N LEU A 606 21.18 -0.84 -13.83
CA LEU A 606 22.25 -1.77 -14.26
C LEU A 606 23.07 -1.26 -15.47
N GLY A 607 22.50 -0.36 -16.28
CA GLY A 607 23.20 0.38 -17.32
C GLY A 607 24.38 1.22 -16.80
N SER A 608 24.20 1.97 -15.71
CA SER A 608 25.24 2.82 -15.11
C SER A 608 26.41 2.00 -14.54
N ALA A 609 26.15 0.86 -13.91
CA ALA A 609 27.18 -0.05 -13.40
C ALA A 609 28.00 -0.68 -14.54
N ARG A 610 27.34 -1.11 -15.62
CA ARG A 610 28.03 -1.64 -16.82
C ARG A 610 28.86 -0.57 -17.52
N LEU A 611 28.35 0.66 -17.57
CA LEU A 611 29.04 1.82 -18.12
C LEU A 611 30.33 2.10 -17.32
N LYS A 612 30.22 2.27 -16.00
CA LYS A 612 31.38 2.47 -15.11
C LYS A 612 32.39 1.34 -15.17
N SER A 613 31.93 0.09 -15.29
CA SER A 613 32.82 -1.07 -15.47
C SER A 613 33.57 -1.03 -16.81
N ARG A 614 32.94 -0.57 -17.90
CA ARG A 614 33.61 -0.39 -19.19
C ARG A 614 34.63 0.74 -19.15
N ASP A 615 34.31 1.87 -18.53
CA ASP A 615 35.25 2.99 -18.38
C ASP A 615 36.45 2.63 -17.51
N ALA A 616 36.22 1.94 -16.38
CA ALA A 616 37.31 1.42 -15.56
C ALA A 616 38.24 0.48 -16.36
N ARG A 617 37.67 -0.34 -17.27
CA ARG A 617 38.44 -1.17 -18.18
C ARG A 617 39.22 -0.36 -19.21
N ARG A 618 38.61 0.66 -19.84
CA ARG A 618 39.31 1.58 -20.77
C ARG A 618 40.52 2.24 -20.12
N VAL A 619 40.35 2.78 -18.91
CA VAL A 619 41.43 3.41 -18.15
C VAL A 619 42.54 2.39 -17.82
N ALA A 620 42.18 1.17 -17.43
CA ALA A 620 43.15 0.10 -17.17
C ALA A 620 43.92 -0.31 -18.44
N ASP A 621 43.23 -0.43 -19.57
CA ASP A 621 43.82 -0.76 -20.86
C ASP A 621 44.82 0.32 -21.31
N ILE A 622 44.47 1.61 -21.17
CA ILE A 622 45.37 2.74 -21.46
C ILE A 622 46.63 2.69 -20.59
N LYS A 623 46.50 2.42 -19.28
CA LYS A 623 47.64 2.28 -18.38
C LYS A 623 48.55 1.10 -18.74
N GLN A 624 47.98 -0.02 -19.19
CA GLN A 624 48.76 -1.16 -19.68
C GLN A 624 49.52 -0.83 -20.96
N LEU A 625 48.88 -0.10 -21.88
CA LEU A 625 49.51 0.37 -23.10
C LEU A 625 50.64 1.37 -22.81
N GLN A 626 50.46 2.31 -21.88
CA GLN A 626 51.52 3.21 -21.42
C GLN A 626 52.74 2.42 -20.94
N LEU A 627 52.54 1.44 -20.04
CA LEU A 627 53.63 0.61 -19.54
C LEU A 627 54.35 -0.13 -20.69
N ALA A 628 53.60 -0.71 -21.62
CA ALA A 628 54.17 -1.41 -22.77
C ALA A 628 54.96 -0.45 -23.70
N THR A 629 54.48 0.79 -23.89
CA THR A 629 55.20 1.80 -24.69
C THR A 629 56.50 2.25 -24.02
N GLU A 630 56.54 2.34 -22.69
CA GLU A 630 57.79 2.65 -21.95
C GLU A 630 58.80 1.51 -22.11
N LEU A 631 58.38 0.25 -21.92
CA LEU A 631 59.26 -0.91 -22.12
C LEU A 631 59.80 -0.99 -23.56
N TYR A 632 58.98 -0.64 -24.54
CA TYR A 632 59.42 -0.55 -25.94
C TYR A 632 60.46 0.54 -26.12
N PHE A 633 60.27 1.71 -25.50
CA PHE A 633 61.21 2.83 -25.57
C PHE A 633 62.57 2.44 -25.00
N ASP A 634 62.60 1.79 -23.83
CA ASP A 634 63.83 1.31 -23.19
C ASP A 634 64.65 0.38 -24.10
N ALA A 635 63.97 -0.46 -24.89
CA ALA A 635 64.62 -1.39 -25.80
C ALA A 635 65.07 -0.77 -27.14
N HIS A 636 64.40 0.28 -27.62
CA HIS A 636 64.59 0.81 -28.99
C HIS A 636 65.02 2.28 -29.06
N ALA A 637 65.19 2.95 -27.91
CA ALA A 637 65.48 4.38 -27.81
C ALA A 637 64.49 5.27 -28.58
N GLY A 638 63.22 4.87 -28.62
CA GLY A 638 62.13 5.61 -29.25
C GLY A 638 60.80 4.87 -29.16
N TYR A 639 59.69 5.61 -29.04
CA TYR A 639 58.34 5.04 -28.92
C TYR A 639 57.89 4.30 -30.19
N PRO A 640 56.96 3.35 -30.13
CA PRO A 640 56.51 2.59 -31.30
C PRO A 640 55.75 3.45 -32.30
N SER A 641 55.67 3.00 -33.57
CA SER A 641 55.01 3.76 -34.65
C SER A 641 53.51 3.65 -34.57
N LYS A 642 53.07 2.50 -34.08
CA LYS A 642 51.70 2.06 -33.98
C LYS A 642 51.65 1.04 -32.85
N LEU A 643 50.50 0.94 -32.18
CA LEU A 643 50.34 0.03 -31.05
C LEU A 643 50.63 -1.44 -31.40
N SER A 644 50.44 -1.85 -32.66
CA SER A 644 50.74 -3.23 -33.08
C SER A 644 52.19 -3.65 -32.90
N ASP A 645 53.12 -2.69 -32.81
CA ASP A 645 54.54 -2.98 -32.59
C ASP A 645 54.82 -3.46 -31.14
N LEU A 646 53.85 -3.32 -30.23
CA LEU A 646 53.92 -3.77 -28.84
C LEU A 646 53.53 -5.24 -28.64
N ALA A 647 52.69 -5.77 -29.52
CA ALA A 647 52.07 -7.08 -29.33
C ALA A 647 53.11 -8.21 -29.28
N GLN A 648 52.79 -9.27 -28.52
CA GLN A 648 53.58 -10.49 -28.33
C GLN A 648 54.89 -10.33 -27.54
N SER A 649 55.55 -9.17 -27.63
CA SER A 649 56.85 -8.92 -26.98
C SER A 649 56.77 -8.01 -25.75
N TYR A 650 55.90 -6.99 -25.77
CA TYR A 650 55.78 -6.01 -24.69
C TYR A 650 54.39 -6.04 -24.02
N ILE A 651 53.39 -6.59 -24.71
CA ILE A 651 52.07 -6.90 -24.16
C ILE A 651 51.53 -8.20 -24.78
N PRO A 652 50.90 -9.11 -24.00
CA PRO A 652 50.43 -10.41 -24.52
C PRO A 652 49.44 -10.28 -25.68
N SER A 653 48.53 -9.31 -25.60
CA SER A 653 47.55 -8.98 -26.63
C SER A 653 47.19 -7.51 -26.53
N LEU A 654 46.90 -6.86 -27.66
CA LEU A 654 46.41 -5.49 -27.64
C LEU A 654 44.99 -5.43 -27.08
N PRO A 655 44.73 -4.61 -26.06
CA PRO A 655 43.37 -4.36 -25.62
C PRO A 655 42.61 -3.55 -26.68
N THR A 656 41.29 -3.76 -26.73
CA THR A 656 40.36 -3.02 -27.58
C THR A 656 39.18 -2.54 -26.75
N ASP A 657 38.48 -1.50 -27.23
CA ASP A 657 37.35 -0.93 -26.52
C ASP A 657 36.32 -2.03 -26.17
N PRO A 658 35.87 -2.12 -24.92
CA PRO A 658 34.99 -3.20 -24.49
C PRO A 658 33.61 -3.19 -25.17
N LEU A 659 33.16 -2.06 -25.71
CA LEU A 659 31.87 -1.89 -26.36
C LEU A 659 31.91 -2.25 -27.86
N ASP A 660 32.74 -1.57 -28.64
CA ASP A 660 32.74 -1.68 -30.11
C ASP A 660 33.93 -2.45 -30.69
N LYS A 661 34.88 -2.84 -29.83
CA LYS A 661 36.11 -3.56 -30.19
C LYS A 661 37.08 -2.76 -31.06
N SER A 662 36.93 -1.44 -31.12
CA SER A 662 37.87 -0.54 -31.80
C SER A 662 39.23 -0.49 -31.08
N SER A 663 40.27 -0.11 -31.82
CA SER A 663 41.61 0.15 -31.25
C SER A 663 41.64 1.52 -30.58
N TYR A 664 42.38 1.63 -29.47
CA TYR A 664 42.60 2.92 -28.80
C TYR A 664 43.41 3.90 -29.66
N HIS A 665 43.21 5.20 -29.42
CA HIS A 665 43.82 6.28 -30.18
C HIS A 665 45.30 6.41 -29.83
N TYR A 666 46.17 6.54 -30.82
CA TYR A 666 47.61 6.66 -30.61
C TYR A 666 48.27 7.48 -31.71
N THR A 667 49.09 8.46 -31.32
CA THR A 667 50.00 9.18 -32.20
C THR A 667 51.35 9.42 -31.50
N THR A 668 52.36 9.82 -32.28
CA THR A 668 53.70 10.08 -31.77
C THR A 668 54.20 11.48 -32.10
N TYR A 669 55.05 12.00 -31.23
CA TYR A 669 55.77 13.23 -31.44
C TYR A 669 57.19 12.91 -31.92
N THR A 670 57.52 13.35 -33.13
CA THR A 670 58.82 13.08 -33.75
C THR A 670 59.69 14.32 -33.72
N SER A 671 60.91 14.19 -33.21
CA SER A 671 61.96 15.21 -33.27
C SER A 671 63.27 14.54 -33.71
N ASN A 672 64.04 15.16 -34.60
CA ASN A 672 65.30 14.62 -35.12
C ASN A 672 65.22 13.15 -35.59
N LYS A 673 64.09 12.78 -36.24
CA LYS A 673 63.77 11.41 -36.72
C LYS A 673 63.58 10.34 -35.62
N ILE A 674 63.49 10.75 -34.36
CA ILE A 674 63.22 9.87 -33.22
C ILE A 674 61.86 10.22 -32.63
N ARG A 675 61.10 9.20 -32.23
CA ARG A 675 59.78 9.34 -31.59
C ARG A 675 59.99 9.50 -30.09
N TYR A 676 59.98 10.74 -29.62
CA TYR A 676 60.35 11.13 -28.26
C TYR A 676 59.18 11.29 -27.30
N ALA A 677 57.95 11.35 -27.81
CA ALA A 677 56.74 11.27 -26.98
C ALA A 677 55.62 10.56 -27.75
N TYR A 678 54.57 10.18 -27.02
CA TYR A 678 53.31 9.69 -27.58
C TYR A 678 52.12 10.44 -26.99
N HIS A 679 50.97 10.25 -27.64
CA HIS A 679 49.68 10.64 -27.14
C HIS A 679 48.73 9.47 -27.37
N LEU A 680 48.17 8.94 -26.28
CA LEU A 680 47.36 7.73 -26.23
C LEU A 680 46.02 8.06 -25.57
N GLY A 681 44.88 7.57 -26.09
CA GLY A 681 43.58 7.96 -25.53
C GLY A 681 42.43 6.97 -25.74
N ALA A 682 41.43 7.07 -24.87
CA ALA A 682 40.19 6.30 -24.88
C ALA A 682 38.95 7.18 -24.66
N SER A 683 37.88 6.93 -25.42
CA SER A 683 36.61 7.65 -25.30
C SER A 683 35.72 7.04 -24.19
N LEU A 684 35.75 7.63 -23.00
CA LEU A 684 34.92 7.25 -21.85
C LEU A 684 33.44 7.61 -22.06
N GLU A 685 32.56 6.90 -21.37
CA GLU A 685 31.11 7.08 -21.41
C GLU A 685 30.58 7.99 -20.29
N ASP A 686 31.22 8.01 -19.12
CA ASP A 686 30.79 8.77 -17.94
C ASP A 686 31.45 10.17 -17.89
N PRO A 687 30.69 11.28 -18.03
CA PRO A 687 31.24 12.64 -17.84
C PRO A 687 31.77 12.89 -16.43
N SER A 688 31.32 12.11 -15.45
CA SER A 688 31.69 12.24 -14.05
C SER A 688 32.84 11.31 -13.64
N SER A 689 33.49 10.65 -14.61
CA SER A 689 34.65 9.80 -14.35
C SER A 689 35.76 10.60 -13.69
N THR A 690 36.16 10.20 -12.48
CA THR A 690 37.25 10.87 -11.75
C THR A 690 38.61 10.73 -12.45
N ALA A 691 38.73 9.86 -13.46
CA ALA A 691 39.95 9.70 -14.23
C ALA A 691 40.25 10.92 -15.10
N LEU A 692 39.21 11.57 -15.64
CA LEU A 692 39.30 12.74 -16.52
C LEU A 692 39.91 13.94 -15.80
N ALA A 693 39.63 14.12 -14.51
CA ALA A 693 40.20 15.24 -13.75
C ALA A 693 41.74 15.20 -13.57
N SER A 694 42.42 14.16 -14.05
CA SER A 694 43.85 13.92 -13.79
C SER A 694 44.62 13.39 -15.00
N ASP A 695 44.00 13.41 -16.18
CA ASP A 695 44.66 13.00 -17.42
C ASP A 695 45.51 14.15 -18.00
N ALA A 696 45.87 14.08 -19.29
CA ALA A 696 46.89 14.93 -19.86
C ALA A 696 46.32 16.17 -20.57
N ASP A 697 45.07 16.14 -21.02
CA ASP A 697 44.38 17.17 -21.82
C ASP A 697 45.19 17.57 -23.09
N CYS A 698 46.00 16.67 -23.64
CA CYS A 698 46.89 17.01 -24.75
C CYS A 698 46.13 17.14 -26.08
N ASN A 699 46.23 18.29 -26.73
CA ASN A 699 45.74 18.45 -28.10
C ASN A 699 46.86 18.22 -29.11
N SER A 700 47.04 16.98 -29.55
CA SER A 700 48.06 16.60 -30.56
C SER A 700 47.77 17.09 -32.00
N ILE A 701 46.62 17.73 -32.25
CA ILE A 701 46.31 18.38 -33.54
C ILE A 701 46.92 19.78 -33.59
N SER A 702 46.73 20.56 -32.52
CA SER A 702 47.21 21.94 -32.42
C SER A 702 48.55 22.07 -31.69
N GLY A 703 48.93 21.06 -30.92
CA GLY A 703 50.04 21.08 -29.97
C GLY A 703 49.71 21.77 -28.64
N ALA A 704 48.47 22.22 -28.42
CA ALA A 704 48.06 22.88 -27.19
C ALA A 704 48.05 21.89 -26.00
N GLU A 705 48.37 22.39 -24.80
CA GLU A 705 48.31 21.68 -23.50
C GLU A 705 49.21 20.43 -23.36
N CYS A 706 49.85 20.00 -24.44
CA CYS A 706 50.81 18.92 -24.43
C CYS A 706 52.17 19.33 -23.83
N LYS A 707 52.81 18.43 -23.06
CA LYS A 707 54.00 18.73 -22.24
C LYS A 707 55.36 18.61 -22.98
N GLN A 708 55.39 18.38 -24.29
CA GLN A 708 56.64 18.14 -25.03
C GLN A 708 57.47 19.43 -25.22
N LYS A 709 58.79 19.34 -24.95
CA LYS A 709 59.71 20.51 -24.94
C LYS A 709 60.70 20.56 -26.11
N ALA A 710 60.74 19.54 -26.97
CA ALA A 710 61.70 19.44 -28.08
C ALA A 710 61.15 20.09 -29.36
N SER A 711 62.02 20.51 -30.30
CA SER A 711 61.58 20.98 -31.63
C SER A 711 61.19 19.78 -32.50
N GLY A 712 59.90 19.50 -32.61
CA GLY A 712 59.36 18.38 -33.38
C GLY A 712 57.91 18.62 -33.80
N SER A 713 57.26 17.57 -34.29
CA SER A 713 55.86 17.63 -34.71
C SER A 713 55.15 16.31 -34.44
N TRP A 714 53.87 16.43 -34.11
CA TRP A 714 52.97 15.28 -34.03
C TRP A 714 52.75 14.69 -35.42
N VAL A 715 52.64 13.36 -35.49
CA VAL A 715 52.24 12.68 -36.72
C VAL A 715 50.77 13.00 -36.98
N SER A 716 50.50 13.70 -38.08
CA SER A 716 49.15 14.17 -38.41
C SER A 716 48.14 13.04 -38.59
N SER A 717 48.58 11.88 -39.10
CA SER A 717 47.76 10.68 -39.16
C SER A 717 47.60 10.08 -37.76
N GLY A 718 46.44 10.29 -37.15
CA GLY A 718 46.11 9.76 -35.82
C GLY A 718 46.21 10.78 -34.68
N SER A 719 46.54 12.05 -34.96
CA SER A 719 46.40 13.13 -33.97
C SER A 719 44.94 13.34 -33.57
N PHE A 720 44.71 13.58 -32.29
CA PHE A 720 43.41 13.84 -31.68
C PHE A 720 43.47 14.91 -30.58
N ASN A 721 42.30 15.38 -30.16
CA ASN A 721 42.11 16.31 -29.06
C ASN A 721 41.85 15.54 -27.76
N GLY A 722 42.67 15.78 -26.74
CA GLY A 722 42.57 15.16 -25.41
C GLY A 722 41.53 15.80 -24.49
N ALA A 723 40.92 16.94 -24.86
CA ALA A 723 39.98 17.63 -23.99
C ALA A 723 38.68 16.84 -23.74
N ASP A 724 38.15 16.98 -22.52
CA ASP A 724 36.93 16.33 -22.02
C ASP A 724 35.63 16.68 -22.76
N ASP A 725 35.61 17.67 -23.64
CA ASP A 725 34.35 18.12 -24.27
C ASP A 725 33.73 17.08 -25.22
N ASN A 726 34.53 16.17 -25.78
CA ASN A 726 34.10 15.07 -26.66
C ASN A 726 35.01 13.85 -26.49
N GLY A 727 34.65 12.72 -27.11
CA GLY A 727 35.53 11.56 -27.18
C GLY A 727 36.80 11.84 -27.99
N CYS A 728 37.83 11.00 -27.84
CA CYS A 728 39.12 11.17 -28.52
C CYS A 728 38.99 11.09 -30.05
N GLY A 729 37.96 10.42 -30.59
CA GLY A 729 37.62 10.42 -32.02
C GLY A 729 36.72 11.59 -32.45
N GLY A 730 36.34 12.47 -31.52
CA GLY A 730 35.34 13.52 -31.72
C GLY A 730 33.90 13.02 -31.55
N GLU A 731 33.70 11.87 -30.90
CA GLU A 731 32.37 11.33 -30.64
C GLU A 731 31.58 12.23 -29.68
N LYS A 732 30.31 12.46 -29.98
CA LYS A 732 29.38 13.14 -29.06
C LYS A 732 29.00 12.20 -27.92
N ASP A 733 28.72 12.78 -26.74
CA ASP A 733 28.36 12.06 -25.52
C ASP A 733 29.44 11.05 -25.07
N ARG A 734 30.70 11.39 -25.34
CA ARG A 734 31.91 10.71 -24.89
C ARG A 734 32.91 11.74 -24.39
N TYR A 735 33.89 11.27 -23.62
CA TYR A 735 34.85 12.13 -22.91
C TYR A 735 36.25 11.51 -23.07
N CYS A 736 37.22 12.26 -23.59
CA CYS A 736 38.53 11.71 -23.92
C CYS A 736 39.40 11.56 -22.67
N TYR A 737 39.67 10.33 -22.23
CA TYR A 737 40.74 10.07 -21.28
C TYR A 737 42.04 9.84 -22.03
N ASP A 738 43.00 10.74 -21.87
CA ASP A 738 44.25 10.72 -22.62
C ASP A 738 45.50 10.56 -21.73
N ALA A 739 46.62 10.28 -22.37
CA ALA A 739 47.88 10.08 -21.70
C ALA A 739 49.07 10.42 -22.60
N THR A 740 50.07 11.03 -22.00
CA THR A 740 51.39 11.29 -22.58
C THR A 740 52.46 10.67 -21.67
N PRO A 741 53.69 10.44 -22.16
CA PRO A 741 54.78 9.94 -21.33
C PRO A 741 55.19 10.88 -20.20
#